data_AF-A0A937PNL4-F1
#
_entry.id   AF-A0A937PNL4-F1
#
_cell.length_a   1.000
_cell.length_b   1.000
_cell.length_c   1.000
_cell.angle_alpha   90.00
_cell.angle_beta   90.00
_cell.angle_gamma   90.00
#
_symmetry.space_group_name_H-M   'P 1'
#
loop_
_entity.id
_entity.type
_entity.pdbx_description
1 polymer ?
#
loop_
_entity_poly.entity_id
_entity_poly.type
_entity_poly.pdbx_seq_one_letter_code
_entity_poly.pdbx_strand_id
1 'polypeptide(L)'
;MILRVAFAAVLLVAPLAAEAAGGGADSLRAAIKDLMETFPDRYPKGKEYLQRLAEPGGGTGEKFHALRREALIANPLVSGRPILFVARAQYRGDHHNTATMFLTGEINTRSFRGGGALKKIDLKTGTATTLVDCPKGICRDPDVSFDGRRIVFSMRRQIGQDYKIYEVAAAGASGLKQLTFAKGVADFDPLYLSDGSIAFSSTREPKYCMCNRHIMGNLFKMDGDGANIHQIGKSTLHEGHGALTPDGRILYDRWEYVDRNFGDAQGLWTVNPDGTNHAVYWGNNTNSPGGVIDGRIIPGTEQVLCIFGSCHDRPWGSLAIIDRRLGLDGRGGVVRTWPAGAINQVGKGNWDAFARFKPKYEDPYPLNDKYFLVSRSVGRGEVMGIYLVDVFGNEILLHSQGPGCYDPMPLGPRPRPMVSPSRRDFKNGTGTFYVHNVYIGTHMKGVKPGSVKYLRVVESPEKRFWTHPAWGGQGVHCPGLNWHSFENKRILGTVPVEADGSAYFSVPADRFVYFQLLDENGMMIQSMRSGTMVQSGETTGCVGCHEDRRTAPPPSREIPLAFKRGATAMTGWYGRPRIFNYTAEVQPVFDKHCVKCHDFGKKGAAKVVLAGDRTAFFNASYTELWRKKMIKAIGAGPAQIQQAYSWGSHQSKLVQVIRKGHNKVKLSKEDMDRIVTWIDINAVYYPSYASAYPKNATGRSPLDGKQMSRLSKLTGARFVGSHGGNAGPQVSFDRPEMSPCLAKFKNKNDPKYKEALAIIQAGKDMLKSRPRADMPGFQPCEVDRRREEKYLFRRQEEMRNRKAIREGLKAYERPESIGEKDNKKNDKSAVSAR
;
A
#
# COMPACT_ATOMS: atom_id res chain seq x y z
N MET A 1 -46.85 29.64 -22.96
CA MET A 1 -46.86 30.73 -23.95
C MET A 1 -45.50 31.40 -23.93
N ILE A 2 -44.80 31.33 -25.07
CA ILE A 2 -43.60 32.10 -25.50
C ILE A 2 -42.21 31.64 -24.99
N LEU A 3 -41.57 30.86 -25.88
CA LEU A 3 -40.16 30.83 -26.29
C LEU A 3 -39.05 31.23 -25.31
N ARG A 4 -38.13 30.30 -25.03
CA ARG A 4 -36.69 30.63 -24.96
C ARG A 4 -35.86 29.63 -25.76
N VAL A 5 -35.13 30.23 -26.70
CA VAL A 5 -34.33 29.67 -27.77
C VAL A 5 -33.11 28.92 -27.22
N ALA A 6 -32.81 27.78 -27.86
CA ALA A 6 -31.59 27.01 -27.68
C ALA A 6 -30.37 27.84 -28.14
N PHE A 7 -29.42 28.08 -27.23
CA PHE A 7 -28.09 28.54 -27.60
C PHE A 7 -27.11 27.37 -27.48
N ALA A 8 -26.77 26.79 -28.62
CA ALA A 8 -25.58 25.98 -28.78
C ALA A 8 -24.36 26.90 -28.65
N ALA A 9 -23.72 26.91 -27.48
CA ALA A 9 -22.48 27.64 -27.28
C ALA A 9 -21.31 26.85 -27.89
N VAL A 10 -21.03 27.12 -29.17
CA VAL A 10 -19.70 26.92 -29.75
C VAL A 10 -18.77 27.93 -29.09
N LEU A 11 -18.09 27.52 -28.02
CA LEU A 11 -17.03 28.30 -27.41
C LEU A 11 -15.79 28.24 -28.33
N LEU A 12 -15.62 29.29 -29.12
CA LEU A 12 -14.37 29.62 -29.79
C LEU A 12 -13.23 29.62 -28.75
N VAL A 13 -12.26 28.75 -28.98
CA VAL A 13 -11.02 28.65 -28.19
C VAL A 13 -10.18 29.89 -28.49
N ALA A 14 -10.14 30.85 -27.55
CA ALA A 14 -9.10 31.87 -27.53
C ALA A 14 -7.72 31.20 -27.36
N PRO A 15 -6.64 31.72 -27.97
CA PRO A 15 -5.32 31.09 -27.91
C PRO A 15 -4.85 31.06 -26.45
N LEU A 16 -4.72 29.85 -25.91
CA LEU A 16 -4.24 29.64 -24.55
C LEU A 16 -2.75 29.95 -24.50
N ALA A 17 -2.38 30.95 -23.70
CA ALA A 17 -1.01 31.27 -23.27
C ALA A 17 -0.28 30.10 -22.52
N ALA A 18 -0.81 28.88 -22.56
CA ALA A 18 -0.28 27.68 -21.92
C ALA A 18 0.66 26.84 -22.82
N GLU A 19 0.86 27.22 -24.09
CA GLU A 19 1.72 26.49 -25.04
C GLU A 19 3.23 26.78 -24.91
N ALA A 20 3.62 27.69 -24.01
CA ALA A 20 5.00 28.17 -23.84
C ALA A 20 5.97 27.19 -23.15
N ALA A 21 5.52 26.00 -22.73
CA ALA A 21 6.36 25.01 -22.03
C ALA A 21 6.90 23.88 -22.93
N GLY A 22 6.49 23.82 -24.20
CA GLY A 22 6.92 22.78 -25.14
C GLY A 22 8.14 23.19 -25.98
N GLY A 23 8.91 22.21 -26.44
CA GLY A 23 10.13 22.37 -27.25
C GLY A 23 9.96 23.28 -28.49
N GLY A 24 11.08 23.85 -28.91
CA GLY A 24 11.17 24.81 -30.03
C GLY A 24 11.17 24.14 -31.40
N ALA A 25 11.56 24.91 -32.43
CA ALA A 25 11.57 24.45 -33.82
C ALA A 25 12.36 23.14 -34.03
N ASP A 26 13.47 22.95 -33.32
CA ASP A 26 14.29 21.74 -33.46
C ASP A 26 13.56 20.48 -32.97
N SER A 27 12.84 20.59 -31.85
CA SER A 27 12.00 19.50 -31.32
C SER A 27 10.91 19.11 -32.30
N LEU A 28 10.23 20.09 -32.90
CA LEU A 28 9.20 19.83 -33.91
C LEU A 28 9.80 19.20 -35.17
N ARG A 29 10.95 19.72 -35.63
CA ARG A 29 11.65 19.18 -36.80
C ARG A 29 12.03 17.71 -36.62
N ALA A 30 12.54 17.35 -35.45
CA ALA A 30 12.88 15.97 -35.11
C ALA A 30 11.64 15.06 -35.13
N ALA A 31 10.54 15.51 -34.52
CA ALA A 31 9.28 14.75 -34.54
C ALA A 31 8.71 14.57 -35.95
N ILE A 32 8.73 15.61 -36.80
CA ILE A 32 8.25 15.49 -38.19
C ILE A 32 9.09 14.47 -38.99
N LYS A 33 10.42 14.52 -38.85
CA LYS A 33 11.31 13.56 -39.51
C LYS A 33 11.04 12.13 -39.05
N ASP A 34 10.90 11.92 -37.75
CA ASP A 34 10.58 10.62 -37.17
C ASP A 34 9.25 10.06 -37.69
N LEU A 35 8.22 10.91 -37.78
CA LEU A 35 6.91 10.52 -38.32
C LEU A 35 6.97 10.21 -39.83
N MET A 36 7.75 10.95 -40.60
CA MET A 36 7.97 10.65 -42.02
C MET A 36 8.67 9.31 -42.22
N GLU A 37 9.65 8.99 -41.38
CA GLU A 37 10.41 7.74 -41.44
C GLU A 37 9.57 6.55 -40.97
N THR A 38 8.87 6.71 -39.85
CA THR A 38 8.07 5.64 -39.23
C THR A 38 6.76 5.38 -39.99
N PHE A 39 6.18 6.41 -40.61
CA PHE A 39 4.87 6.35 -41.26
C PHE A 39 4.82 7.05 -42.63
N PRO A 40 5.67 6.67 -43.60
CA PRO A 40 5.81 7.37 -44.89
C PRO A 40 4.48 7.54 -45.63
N ASP A 41 3.64 6.49 -45.65
CA ASP A 41 2.36 6.51 -46.38
C ASP A 41 1.21 7.13 -45.58
N ARG A 42 1.35 7.21 -44.26
CA ARG A 42 0.29 7.69 -43.34
C ARG A 42 0.54 9.10 -42.83
N TYR A 43 1.71 9.69 -43.12
CA TYR A 43 2.08 11.05 -42.76
C TYR A 43 2.55 11.87 -43.99
N PRO A 44 1.72 12.01 -45.02
CA PRO A 44 2.15 12.50 -46.34
C PRO A 44 2.57 13.98 -46.36
N LYS A 45 2.06 14.79 -45.41
CA LYS A 45 2.35 16.24 -45.33
C LYS A 45 3.67 16.57 -44.63
N GLY A 46 4.46 15.58 -44.21
CA GLY A 46 5.71 15.83 -43.46
C GLY A 46 6.67 16.81 -44.16
N LYS A 47 6.86 16.70 -45.47
CA LYS A 47 7.70 17.63 -46.25
C LYS A 47 7.18 19.06 -46.24
N GLU A 48 5.86 19.23 -46.37
CA GLU A 48 5.18 20.53 -46.29
C GLU A 48 5.39 21.17 -44.91
N TYR A 49 5.25 20.38 -43.84
CA TYR A 49 5.47 20.88 -42.48
C TYR A 49 6.92 21.32 -42.24
N LEU A 50 7.91 20.60 -42.78
CA LEU A 50 9.31 21.01 -42.69
C LEU A 50 9.58 22.31 -43.44
N GLN A 51 8.98 22.50 -44.61
CA GLN A 51 9.09 23.73 -45.39
C GLN A 51 8.51 24.92 -44.63
N ARG A 52 7.27 24.80 -44.13
CA ARG A 52 6.60 25.83 -43.33
C ARG A 52 7.35 26.16 -42.04
N LEU A 53 8.04 25.17 -41.46
CA LEU A 53 8.88 25.38 -40.26
C LEU A 53 10.16 26.18 -40.57
N ALA A 54 10.67 26.09 -41.80
CA ALA A 54 11.86 26.80 -42.25
C ALA A 54 11.56 28.25 -42.71
N GLU A 55 10.30 28.60 -42.95
CA GLU A 55 9.89 29.95 -43.32
C GLU A 55 10.13 30.98 -42.17
N PRO A 56 10.33 32.27 -42.50
CA PRO A 56 10.46 33.33 -41.50
C PRO A 56 9.27 33.37 -40.53
N GLY A 57 9.56 33.28 -39.23
CA GLY A 57 8.53 33.20 -38.18
C GLY A 57 7.84 31.84 -38.03
N GLY A 58 8.18 30.84 -38.85
CA GLY A 58 7.66 29.47 -38.74
C GLY A 58 8.12 28.73 -37.48
N GLY A 59 9.23 29.16 -36.87
CA GLY A 59 9.80 28.60 -35.64
C GLY A 59 9.45 29.33 -34.35
N THR A 60 8.66 30.41 -34.39
CA THR A 60 8.35 31.25 -33.23
C THR A 60 6.89 31.73 -33.21
N GLY A 61 6.37 32.09 -32.03
CA GLY A 61 5.06 32.73 -31.87
C GLY A 61 3.88 31.86 -32.29
N GLU A 62 2.75 32.51 -32.61
CA GLU A 62 1.47 31.82 -32.91
C GLU A 62 1.54 30.93 -34.16
N LYS A 63 2.27 31.37 -35.20
CA LYS A 63 2.45 30.58 -36.43
C LYS A 63 3.13 29.23 -36.14
N PHE A 64 4.18 29.24 -35.32
CA PHE A 64 4.84 28.01 -34.88
C PHE A 64 3.90 27.12 -34.06
N HIS A 65 3.16 27.69 -33.12
CA HIS A 65 2.22 26.92 -32.31
C HIS A 65 1.12 26.26 -33.14
N ALA A 66 0.56 26.98 -34.12
CA ALA A 66 -0.42 26.45 -35.06
C ALA A 66 0.18 25.31 -35.93
N LEU A 67 1.37 25.53 -36.50
CA LEU A 67 2.07 24.50 -37.28
C LEU A 67 2.42 23.27 -36.45
N ARG A 68 2.95 23.47 -35.23
CA ARG A 68 3.27 22.40 -34.27
C ARG A 68 2.04 21.56 -33.96
N ARG A 69 0.92 22.22 -33.67
CA ARG A 69 -0.35 21.57 -33.41
C ARG A 69 -0.82 20.75 -34.63
N GLU A 70 -0.82 21.36 -35.81
CA GLU A 70 -1.25 20.71 -37.05
C GLU A 70 -0.41 19.47 -37.35
N ALA A 71 0.92 19.63 -37.37
CA ALA A 71 1.86 18.57 -37.68
C ALA A 71 1.77 17.41 -36.68
N LEU A 72 1.65 17.68 -35.39
CA LEU A 72 1.60 16.64 -34.37
C LEU A 72 0.21 16.01 -34.20
N ILE A 73 -0.89 16.70 -34.50
CA ILE A 73 -2.22 16.07 -34.59
C ILE A 73 -2.28 15.13 -35.79
N ALA A 74 -1.61 15.45 -36.90
CA ALA A 74 -1.53 14.56 -38.05
C ALA A 74 -0.77 13.25 -37.76
N ASN A 75 -0.06 13.13 -36.63
CA ASN A 75 0.62 11.91 -36.20
C ASN A 75 -0.33 10.69 -36.27
N PRO A 76 -0.02 9.65 -37.06
CA PRO A 76 -0.90 8.51 -37.26
C PRO A 76 -1.20 7.69 -35.99
N LEU A 77 -0.41 7.84 -34.93
CA LEU A 77 -0.65 7.22 -33.62
C LEU A 77 -1.84 7.82 -32.88
N VAL A 78 -2.20 9.08 -33.15
CA VAL A 78 -3.34 9.78 -32.53
C VAL A 78 -4.45 10.13 -33.53
N SER A 79 -4.14 10.32 -34.81
CA SER A 79 -5.14 10.57 -35.86
C SER A 79 -5.71 9.29 -36.49
N GLY A 80 -5.03 8.16 -36.31
CA GLY A 80 -5.41 6.89 -36.95
C GLY A 80 -6.65 6.23 -36.36
N ARG A 81 -7.03 6.57 -35.12
CA ARG A 81 -8.20 6.03 -34.42
C ARG A 81 -8.68 6.98 -33.33
N PRO A 82 -9.95 6.90 -32.89
CA PRO A 82 -10.44 7.71 -31.79
C PRO A 82 -9.65 7.47 -30.50
N ILE A 83 -9.55 8.51 -29.66
CA ILE A 83 -8.98 8.43 -28.32
C ILE A 83 -10.12 8.30 -27.31
N LEU A 84 -10.12 7.21 -26.53
CA LEU A 84 -10.95 7.04 -25.35
C LEU A 84 -10.44 7.93 -24.22
N PHE A 85 -11.33 8.53 -23.45
CA PHE A 85 -11.00 9.30 -22.26
C PHE A 85 -12.16 9.36 -21.27
N VAL A 86 -11.85 9.68 -20.03
CA VAL A 86 -12.82 9.96 -18.96
C VAL A 86 -12.96 11.46 -18.79
N ALA A 87 -14.19 11.96 -18.80
CA ALA A 87 -14.51 13.33 -18.43
C ALA A 87 -14.96 13.36 -16.96
N ARG A 88 -14.24 14.06 -16.08
CA ARG A 88 -14.62 14.25 -14.67
C ARG A 88 -13.95 15.47 -14.07
N ALA A 89 -14.41 15.93 -12.90
CA ALA A 89 -13.62 16.89 -12.14
C ALA A 89 -12.39 16.19 -11.55
N GLN A 90 -11.35 16.97 -11.24
CA GLN A 90 -10.23 16.45 -10.44
C GLN A 90 -10.77 15.99 -9.08
N TYR A 91 -10.21 14.89 -8.55
CA TYR A 91 -10.59 14.38 -7.24
C TYR A 91 -10.42 15.46 -6.18
N ARG A 92 -11.25 15.44 -5.13
CA ARG A 92 -10.95 16.29 -3.96
C ARG A 92 -9.66 15.82 -3.31
N GLY A 93 -8.85 16.76 -2.85
CA GLY A 93 -7.71 16.43 -2.01
C GLY A 93 -8.17 15.67 -0.77
N ASP A 94 -7.45 14.60 -0.45
CA ASP A 94 -7.64 13.77 0.74
C ASP A 94 -6.24 13.38 1.25
N HIS A 95 -6.14 12.45 2.20
CA HIS A 95 -4.89 12.17 2.91
C HIS A 95 -3.81 11.50 2.05
N HIS A 96 -4.17 10.67 1.06
CA HIS A 96 -3.23 9.88 0.26
C HIS A 96 -3.60 9.78 -1.21
N ASN A 97 -2.61 9.45 -2.03
CA ASN A 97 -2.78 9.18 -3.47
C ASN A 97 -3.70 7.98 -3.76
N THR A 98 -3.83 7.05 -2.81
CA THR A 98 -4.77 5.92 -2.87
C THR A 98 -6.20 6.27 -2.47
N ALA A 99 -6.45 7.47 -1.91
CA ALA A 99 -7.72 7.84 -1.28
C ALA A 99 -8.83 8.21 -2.27
N THR A 100 -8.84 7.62 -3.47
CA THR A 100 -9.77 7.95 -4.57
C THR A 100 -10.99 7.04 -4.68
N MET A 101 -11.11 6.03 -3.80
CA MET A 101 -12.23 5.07 -3.79
C MET A 101 -13.50 5.66 -3.16
N PHE A 102 -13.34 6.55 -2.16
CA PHE A 102 -14.42 7.21 -1.40
C PHE A 102 -15.52 6.25 -0.90
N LEU A 103 -15.13 5.05 -0.46
CA LEU A 103 -16.05 3.96 -0.11
C LEU A 103 -17.12 4.41 0.88
N THR A 104 -18.36 3.99 0.68
CA THR A 104 -19.48 4.33 1.57
C THR A 104 -19.22 3.90 3.01
N GLY A 105 -19.47 4.81 3.95
CA GLY A 105 -19.26 4.58 5.39
C GLY A 105 -17.81 4.75 5.86
N GLU A 106 -16.86 4.95 4.94
CA GLU A 106 -15.46 5.22 5.26
C GLU A 106 -15.17 6.72 5.39
N ILE A 107 -14.03 7.05 5.99
CA ILE A 107 -13.66 8.42 6.40
C ILE A 107 -13.60 9.44 5.25
N ASN A 108 -13.39 8.97 4.00
CA ASN A 108 -13.31 9.80 2.81
C ASN A 108 -14.61 9.79 1.96
N THR A 109 -15.72 9.20 2.45
CA THR A 109 -17.01 9.19 1.71
C THR A 109 -17.41 10.60 1.24
N ARG A 110 -17.22 11.61 2.10
CA ARG A 110 -17.61 13.02 1.85
C ARG A 110 -16.74 13.73 0.81
N SER A 111 -15.61 13.12 0.43
CA SER A 111 -14.70 13.64 -0.59
C SER A 111 -15.18 13.32 -2.01
N PHE A 112 -16.15 12.41 -2.17
CA PHE A 112 -16.75 12.11 -3.48
C PHE A 112 -17.43 13.34 -4.11
N ARG A 113 -17.17 13.56 -5.39
CA ARG A 113 -17.86 14.54 -6.24
C ARG A 113 -18.37 13.81 -7.49
N GLY A 114 -19.66 13.86 -7.75
CA GLY A 114 -20.24 13.27 -8.97
C GLY A 114 -20.10 14.20 -10.18
N GLY A 115 -20.46 13.67 -11.35
CA GLY A 115 -20.42 14.38 -12.62
C GLY A 115 -19.23 13.92 -13.47
N GLY A 116 -19.48 12.92 -14.32
CA GLY A 116 -18.50 12.49 -15.30
C GLY A 116 -19.13 11.74 -16.48
N ALA A 117 -18.29 11.25 -17.37
CA ALA A 117 -18.68 10.42 -18.51
C ALA A 117 -17.48 9.66 -19.08
N LEU A 118 -17.73 8.50 -19.68
CA LEU A 118 -16.77 7.85 -20.57
C LEU A 118 -17.03 8.32 -22.00
N LYS A 119 -16.00 8.84 -22.68
CA LYS A 119 -16.13 9.46 -24.00
C LYS A 119 -15.02 9.01 -24.94
N LYS A 120 -15.22 9.23 -26.24
CA LYS A 120 -14.17 9.14 -27.26
C LYS A 120 -14.09 10.43 -28.06
N ILE A 121 -12.91 10.78 -28.56
CA ILE A 121 -12.72 11.89 -29.50
C ILE A 121 -12.02 11.43 -30.76
N ASP A 122 -12.55 11.82 -31.91
CA ASP A 122 -11.85 11.74 -33.19
C ASP A 122 -11.13 13.07 -33.45
N LEU A 123 -9.80 13.05 -33.45
CA LEU A 123 -8.99 14.26 -33.62
C LEU A 123 -8.99 14.79 -35.06
N LYS A 124 -9.35 13.98 -36.06
CA LYS A 124 -9.47 14.45 -37.45
C LYS A 124 -10.67 15.35 -37.63
N THR A 125 -11.79 14.99 -36.99
CA THR A 125 -13.05 15.74 -37.07
C THR A 125 -13.23 16.71 -35.90
N GLY A 126 -12.46 16.56 -34.82
CA GLY A 126 -12.67 17.27 -33.56
C GLY A 126 -13.91 16.83 -32.79
N THR A 127 -14.58 15.76 -33.21
CA THR A 127 -15.87 15.34 -32.64
C THR A 127 -15.67 14.44 -31.42
N ALA A 128 -16.22 14.86 -30.28
CA ALA A 128 -16.28 14.06 -29.07
C ALA A 128 -17.67 13.41 -28.90
N THR A 129 -17.70 12.10 -28.64
CA THR A 129 -18.92 11.30 -28.45
C THR A 129 -18.95 10.69 -27.05
N THR A 130 -20.08 10.80 -26.36
CA THR A 130 -20.30 10.13 -25.08
C THR A 130 -20.67 8.66 -25.29
N LEU A 131 -19.96 7.75 -24.61
CA LEU A 131 -20.24 6.30 -24.61
C LEU A 131 -21.09 5.91 -23.40
N VAL A 132 -20.76 6.45 -22.22
CA VAL A 132 -21.50 6.23 -20.97
C VAL A 132 -21.60 7.56 -20.24
N ASP A 133 -22.81 7.99 -19.93
CA ASP A 133 -23.06 9.19 -19.15
C ASP A 133 -23.19 8.86 -17.64
N CYS A 134 -22.52 9.66 -16.81
CA CYS A 134 -22.32 9.45 -15.38
C CYS A 134 -22.70 10.74 -14.60
N PRO A 135 -23.89 11.36 -14.77
CA PRO A 135 -24.14 12.75 -14.33
C PRO A 135 -24.13 12.95 -12.81
N LYS A 136 -24.50 11.92 -12.04
CA LYS A 136 -24.41 11.91 -10.56
C LYS A 136 -23.21 11.11 -10.05
N GLY A 137 -22.50 10.46 -10.97
CA GLY A 137 -21.51 9.43 -10.72
C GLY A 137 -20.12 9.80 -11.25
N ILE A 138 -19.23 8.82 -11.23
CA ILE A 138 -17.93 8.87 -11.91
C ILE A 138 -17.72 7.53 -12.60
N CYS A 139 -17.30 7.60 -13.85
CA CYS A 139 -16.68 6.53 -14.62
C CYS A 139 -15.14 6.75 -14.52
N ARG A 140 -14.30 5.71 -14.36
CA ARG A 140 -12.83 5.81 -14.23
C ARG A 140 -12.10 4.52 -14.65
N ASP A 141 -10.79 4.62 -14.85
CA ASP A 141 -9.85 3.52 -15.12
C ASP A 141 -10.32 2.54 -16.22
N PRO A 142 -10.62 3.02 -17.44
CA PRO A 142 -10.97 2.14 -18.54
C PRO A 142 -9.76 1.32 -19.04
N ASP A 143 -10.02 0.13 -19.57
CA ASP A 143 -9.08 -0.63 -20.41
C ASP A 143 -9.81 -1.16 -21.66
N VAL A 144 -9.09 -1.20 -22.78
CA VAL A 144 -9.61 -1.61 -24.09
C VAL A 144 -9.19 -3.05 -24.37
N SER A 145 -10.18 -3.88 -24.69
CA SER A 145 -9.97 -5.28 -25.11
C SER A 145 -9.06 -5.37 -26.34
N PHE A 146 -8.37 -6.50 -26.51
CA PHE A 146 -7.35 -6.65 -27.56
C PHE A 146 -7.89 -6.50 -28.99
N ASP A 147 -9.14 -6.85 -29.23
CA ASP A 147 -9.81 -6.67 -30.53
C ASP A 147 -10.34 -5.23 -30.73
N GLY A 148 -10.27 -4.38 -29.71
CA GLY A 148 -10.76 -3.00 -29.72
C GLY A 148 -12.28 -2.85 -29.62
N ARG A 149 -13.04 -3.93 -29.36
CA ARG A 149 -14.51 -3.92 -29.46
C ARG A 149 -15.22 -3.68 -28.13
N ARG A 150 -14.56 -3.98 -27.02
CA ARG A 150 -15.10 -3.84 -25.65
C ARG A 150 -14.19 -3.01 -24.76
N ILE A 151 -14.79 -2.31 -23.81
CA ILE A 151 -14.12 -1.47 -22.82
C ILE A 151 -14.58 -1.94 -21.44
N VAL A 152 -13.64 -2.35 -20.59
CA VAL A 152 -13.89 -2.59 -19.17
C VAL A 152 -13.53 -1.33 -18.41
N PHE A 153 -14.27 -0.96 -17.38
CA PHE A 153 -14.03 0.26 -16.61
C PHE A 153 -14.73 0.19 -15.26
N SER A 154 -14.42 1.16 -14.39
CA SER A 154 -14.99 1.25 -13.06
C SER A 154 -16.00 2.38 -13.01
N MET A 155 -17.16 2.13 -12.40
CA MET A 155 -18.21 3.13 -12.32
C MET A 155 -18.89 3.12 -10.96
N ARG A 156 -19.06 4.32 -10.42
CA ARG A 156 -19.91 4.61 -9.27
C ARG A 156 -21.01 5.55 -9.73
N ARG A 157 -22.28 5.15 -9.60
CA ARG A 157 -23.40 5.92 -10.15
C ARG A 157 -23.77 7.14 -9.30
N GLN A 158 -23.51 7.10 -7.99
CA GLN A 158 -23.83 8.17 -7.05
C GLN A 158 -23.10 8.00 -5.70
N ILE A 159 -23.18 9.03 -4.84
CA ILE A 159 -22.52 9.05 -3.53
C ILE A 159 -22.97 7.92 -2.59
N GLY A 160 -24.22 7.47 -2.67
CA GLY A 160 -24.74 6.36 -1.84
C GLY A 160 -24.38 4.96 -2.32
N GLN A 161 -23.55 4.83 -3.35
CA GLN A 161 -23.08 3.55 -3.91
C GLN A 161 -21.55 3.50 -3.90
N ASP A 162 -20.98 2.33 -4.19
CA ASP A 162 -19.53 2.13 -4.32
C ASP A 162 -19.13 1.86 -5.78
N TYR A 163 -17.83 1.91 -6.09
CA TYR A 163 -17.35 1.54 -7.42
C TYR A 163 -17.57 0.05 -7.69
N LYS A 164 -17.98 -0.25 -8.92
CA LYS A 164 -18.19 -1.60 -9.47
C LYS A 164 -17.56 -1.65 -10.85
N ILE A 165 -17.17 -2.85 -11.29
CA ILE A 165 -16.65 -3.09 -12.63
C ILE A 165 -17.80 -3.22 -13.63
N TYR A 166 -17.67 -2.56 -14.77
CA TYR A 166 -18.60 -2.61 -15.89
C TYR A 166 -17.84 -2.89 -17.20
N GLU A 167 -18.56 -3.41 -18.19
CA GLU A 167 -18.09 -3.56 -19.56
C GLU A 167 -19.11 -2.89 -20.51
N VAL A 168 -18.63 -2.28 -21.59
CA VAL A 168 -19.46 -1.70 -22.65
C VAL A 168 -18.84 -1.91 -24.03
N ALA A 169 -19.66 -1.95 -25.08
CA ALA A 169 -19.19 -1.98 -26.45
C ALA A 169 -18.60 -0.63 -26.90
N ALA A 170 -17.49 -0.65 -27.63
CA ALA A 170 -16.81 0.54 -28.16
C ALA A 170 -17.66 1.35 -29.18
N ALA A 171 -18.67 0.70 -29.78
CA ALA A 171 -19.61 1.31 -30.71
C ALA A 171 -20.63 2.26 -30.04
N GLY A 172 -20.89 2.12 -28.74
CA GLY A 172 -21.59 3.13 -27.94
C GLY A 172 -23.12 3.23 -28.07
N ALA A 173 -23.85 2.17 -28.42
CA ALA A 173 -25.32 2.23 -28.57
C ALA A 173 -26.13 1.20 -27.74
N SER A 174 -25.49 0.20 -27.13
CA SER A 174 -26.13 -0.80 -26.26
C SER A 174 -25.06 -1.63 -25.52
N GLY A 175 -25.46 -2.40 -24.50
CA GLY A 175 -24.58 -3.42 -23.91
C GLY A 175 -23.74 -3.01 -22.70
N LEU A 176 -24.10 -1.96 -21.97
CA LEU A 176 -23.51 -1.68 -20.65
C LEU A 176 -23.87 -2.81 -19.67
N LYS A 177 -22.86 -3.57 -19.23
CA LYS A 177 -23.02 -4.72 -18.32
C LYS A 177 -22.24 -4.46 -17.03
N GLN A 178 -22.88 -4.66 -15.87
CA GLN A 178 -22.19 -4.71 -14.58
C GLN A 178 -21.63 -6.11 -14.33
N LEU A 179 -20.39 -6.22 -13.86
CA LEU A 179 -19.71 -7.51 -13.62
C LEU A 179 -19.56 -7.86 -12.14
N THR A 180 -19.51 -6.86 -11.24
CA THR A 180 -19.33 -7.04 -9.79
C THR A 180 -20.49 -6.45 -9.01
N PHE A 181 -20.85 -7.01 -7.84
CA PHE A 181 -22.12 -6.67 -7.15
C PHE A 181 -22.02 -6.49 -5.62
N ALA A 182 -20.86 -6.71 -4.99
CA ALA A 182 -20.70 -6.64 -3.53
C ALA A 182 -21.05 -5.26 -2.94
N LYS A 183 -21.93 -5.26 -1.94
CA LYS A 183 -22.21 -4.08 -1.11
C LYS A 183 -21.05 -3.75 -0.17
N GLY A 184 -20.76 -2.46 0.03
CA GLY A 184 -19.73 -2.00 0.97
C GLY A 184 -18.31 -2.39 0.54
N VAL A 185 -18.12 -2.56 -0.77
CA VAL A 185 -16.86 -2.92 -1.44
C VAL A 185 -16.71 -1.98 -2.63
N ALA A 186 -15.51 -1.44 -2.84
CA ALA A 186 -15.15 -0.74 -4.06
C ALA A 186 -14.28 -1.66 -4.92
N ASP A 187 -14.67 -1.83 -6.18
CA ASP A 187 -13.92 -2.53 -7.23
C ASP A 187 -13.50 -1.50 -8.27
N PHE A 188 -12.20 -1.41 -8.56
CA PHE A 188 -11.58 -0.34 -9.35
C PHE A 188 -10.35 -0.82 -10.16
N ASP A 189 -9.80 0.01 -11.05
CA ASP A 189 -8.63 -0.32 -11.91
C ASP A 189 -8.69 -1.64 -12.71
N PRO A 190 -9.76 -1.95 -13.47
CA PRO A 190 -9.85 -3.19 -14.22
C PRO A 190 -8.92 -3.19 -15.44
N LEU A 191 -8.38 -4.35 -15.76
CA LEU A 191 -7.65 -4.60 -17.00
C LEU A 191 -7.98 -5.97 -17.59
N TYR A 192 -7.93 -6.08 -18.92
CA TYR A 192 -8.04 -7.37 -19.59
C TYR A 192 -6.74 -8.16 -19.49
N LEU A 193 -6.86 -9.46 -19.17
CA LEU A 193 -5.77 -10.43 -19.24
C LEU A 193 -5.81 -11.19 -20.58
N SER A 194 -4.68 -11.77 -20.97
CA SER A 194 -4.52 -12.45 -22.26
C SER A 194 -5.53 -13.59 -22.50
N ASP A 195 -5.95 -14.28 -21.43
CA ASP A 195 -6.94 -15.37 -21.45
C ASP A 195 -8.40 -14.86 -21.54
N GLY A 196 -8.62 -13.54 -21.58
CA GLY A 196 -9.95 -12.93 -21.61
C GLY A 196 -10.59 -12.74 -20.23
N SER A 197 -9.91 -13.15 -19.16
CA SER A 197 -10.28 -12.81 -17.78
C SER A 197 -9.94 -11.35 -17.46
N ILE A 198 -10.37 -10.88 -16.29
CA ILE A 198 -10.20 -9.50 -15.85
C ILE A 198 -9.50 -9.48 -14.49
N ALA A 199 -8.42 -8.71 -14.38
CA ALA A 199 -7.80 -8.36 -13.11
C ALA A 199 -8.23 -6.96 -12.69
N PHE A 200 -8.32 -6.70 -11.39
CA PHE A 200 -8.77 -5.42 -10.84
C PHE A 200 -8.34 -5.24 -9.38
N SER A 201 -8.37 -4.01 -8.89
CA SER A 201 -8.15 -3.66 -7.49
C SER A 201 -9.45 -3.69 -6.71
N SER A 202 -9.42 -4.16 -5.45
CA SER A 202 -10.64 -4.22 -4.65
C SER A 202 -10.42 -4.14 -3.14
N THR A 203 -11.38 -3.51 -2.44
CA THR A 203 -11.47 -3.50 -0.96
C THR A 203 -12.19 -4.73 -0.38
N ARG A 204 -12.32 -5.81 -1.17
CA ARG A 204 -12.98 -7.08 -0.76
C ARG A 204 -12.35 -7.73 0.46
N GLU A 205 -11.05 -7.56 0.65
CA GLU A 205 -10.40 -7.78 1.94
C GLU A 205 -10.46 -6.46 2.74
N PRO A 206 -11.40 -6.30 3.70
CA PRO A 206 -11.55 -5.05 4.41
C PRO A 206 -10.38 -4.86 5.38
N LYS A 207 -9.38 -4.10 4.94
CA LYS A 207 -8.20 -3.72 5.71
C LYS A 207 -7.88 -2.24 5.54
N TYR A 208 -7.17 -1.69 6.52
CA TYR A 208 -6.87 -0.28 6.65
C TYR A 208 -5.37 -0.01 6.63
N CYS A 209 -4.99 1.18 6.23
CA CYS A 209 -3.60 1.61 6.32
C CYS A 209 -3.09 1.54 7.76
N MET A 210 -1.89 1.01 7.96
CA MET A 210 -1.30 0.88 9.29
C MET A 210 -1.10 2.25 9.96
N CYS A 211 -0.66 3.26 9.21
CA CYS A 211 -0.42 4.63 9.68
C CYS A 211 -1.65 5.57 9.68
N ASN A 212 -2.83 5.13 9.21
CA ASN A 212 -4.04 5.97 9.21
C ASN A 212 -5.34 5.14 9.35
N ARG A 213 -6.46 5.59 8.78
CA ARG A 213 -7.80 4.98 8.88
C ARG A 213 -8.47 4.70 7.53
N HIS A 214 -7.80 4.99 6.41
CA HIS A 214 -8.30 4.77 5.06
C HIS A 214 -8.28 3.28 4.75
N ILE A 215 -9.35 2.81 4.13
CA ILE A 215 -9.44 1.44 3.61
C ILE A 215 -8.48 1.28 2.43
N MET A 216 -7.95 0.07 2.22
CA MET A 216 -6.98 -0.22 1.16
C MET A 216 -7.41 -1.40 0.29
N GLY A 217 -7.02 -1.37 -0.99
CA GLY A 217 -7.29 -2.43 -1.96
C GLY A 217 -6.18 -3.48 -2.05
N ASN A 218 -6.49 -4.64 -2.62
CA ASN A 218 -5.51 -5.60 -3.17
C ASN A 218 -5.94 -5.98 -4.60
N LEU A 219 -5.06 -6.71 -5.30
CA LEU A 219 -5.38 -7.28 -6.60
C LEU A 219 -6.30 -8.51 -6.49
N PHE A 220 -7.30 -8.56 -7.38
CA PHE A 220 -8.25 -9.65 -7.60
C PHE A 220 -8.31 -10.02 -9.08
N LYS A 221 -8.74 -11.25 -9.36
CA LYS A 221 -9.03 -11.76 -10.70
C LYS A 221 -10.45 -12.30 -10.75
N MET A 222 -11.11 -12.16 -11.90
CA MET A 222 -12.38 -12.81 -12.22
C MET A 222 -12.40 -13.30 -13.67
N ASP A 223 -13.29 -14.24 -13.97
CA ASP A 223 -13.57 -14.63 -15.35
C ASP A 223 -14.20 -13.46 -16.12
N GLY A 224 -14.08 -13.46 -17.45
CA GLY A 224 -14.55 -12.34 -18.29
C GLY A 224 -16.06 -12.06 -18.20
N ASP A 225 -16.85 -12.97 -17.62
CA ASP A 225 -18.28 -12.79 -17.40
C ASP A 225 -18.66 -12.31 -15.98
N GLY A 226 -17.68 -12.16 -15.09
CA GLY A 226 -17.86 -11.75 -13.69
C GLY A 226 -17.89 -12.90 -12.68
N ALA A 227 -17.74 -14.16 -13.11
CA ALA A 227 -17.63 -15.29 -12.21
C ALA A 227 -16.26 -15.37 -11.51
N ASN A 228 -16.20 -16.17 -10.44
CA ASN A 228 -14.96 -16.68 -9.85
C ASN A 228 -14.00 -15.58 -9.36
N ILE A 229 -14.54 -14.50 -8.79
CA ILE A 229 -13.74 -13.43 -8.18
C ILE A 229 -12.88 -14.01 -7.05
N HIS A 230 -11.55 -13.90 -7.15
CA HIS A 230 -10.63 -14.37 -6.12
C HIS A 230 -9.42 -13.44 -5.97
N GLN A 231 -8.87 -13.40 -4.76
CA GLN A 231 -7.73 -12.57 -4.42
C GLN A 231 -6.43 -13.15 -4.99
N ILE A 232 -5.64 -12.30 -5.67
CA ILE A 232 -4.33 -12.67 -6.23
C ILE A 232 -3.16 -11.91 -5.57
N GLY A 233 -3.39 -10.82 -4.86
CA GLY A 233 -2.38 -10.11 -4.06
C GLY A 233 -2.76 -9.94 -2.60
N LYS A 234 -1.76 -9.91 -1.70
CA LYS A 234 -1.94 -9.94 -0.23
C LYS A 234 -1.09 -8.93 0.54
N SER A 235 -0.67 -7.83 -0.09
CA SER A 235 0.04 -6.79 0.67
C SER A 235 -0.83 -6.26 1.81
N THR A 236 -0.22 -5.80 2.90
CA THR A 236 -0.93 -5.27 4.08
C THR A 236 -1.53 -3.87 3.86
N LEU A 237 -1.17 -3.19 2.78
CA LEU A 237 -1.65 -1.85 2.45
C LEU A 237 -2.32 -1.87 1.07
N HIS A 238 -1.75 -1.21 0.05
CA HIS A 238 -2.43 -0.96 -1.21
C HIS A 238 -1.75 -1.66 -2.38
N GLU A 239 -2.55 -2.13 -3.32
CA GLU A 239 -2.14 -2.58 -4.65
C GLU A 239 -3.17 -2.05 -5.65
N GLY A 240 -2.70 -1.36 -6.69
CA GLY A 240 -3.53 -0.55 -7.58
C GLY A 240 -2.96 -0.33 -8.98
N HIS A 241 -3.75 0.35 -9.82
CA HIS A 241 -3.36 0.86 -11.14
C HIS A 241 -2.59 -0.15 -12.01
N GLY A 242 -3.15 -1.37 -12.15
CA GLY A 242 -2.53 -2.44 -12.89
C GLY A 242 -2.48 -2.20 -14.41
N ALA A 243 -1.42 -2.68 -15.07
CA ALA A 243 -1.27 -2.70 -16.52
C ALA A 243 -0.67 -4.03 -16.98
N LEU A 244 -1.18 -4.59 -18.09
CA LEU A 244 -0.64 -5.82 -18.65
C LEU A 244 0.68 -5.54 -19.39
N THR A 245 1.71 -6.30 -19.05
CA THR A 245 3.02 -6.23 -19.69
C THR A 245 3.06 -7.07 -20.99
N PRO A 246 4.01 -6.82 -21.91
CA PRO A 246 4.14 -7.60 -23.15
C PRO A 246 4.38 -9.11 -22.96
N ASP A 247 4.90 -9.54 -21.80
CA ASP A 247 5.10 -10.95 -21.47
C ASP A 247 3.92 -11.60 -20.73
N GLY A 248 2.83 -10.85 -20.55
CA GLY A 248 1.59 -11.34 -19.94
C GLY A 248 1.55 -11.23 -18.41
N ARG A 249 2.58 -10.71 -17.75
CA ARG A 249 2.50 -10.35 -16.32
C ARG A 249 1.71 -9.06 -16.12
N ILE A 250 1.23 -8.84 -14.90
CA ILE A 250 0.62 -7.58 -14.47
C ILE A 250 1.70 -6.73 -13.80
N LEU A 251 1.95 -5.51 -14.32
CA LEU A 251 2.69 -4.44 -13.64
C LEU A 251 1.69 -3.64 -12.80
N TYR A 252 2.01 -3.31 -11.55
CA TYR A 252 1.09 -2.61 -10.66
C TYR A 252 1.85 -1.79 -9.62
N ASP A 253 1.19 -0.80 -9.01
CA ASP A 253 1.75 -0.09 -7.87
C ASP A 253 1.51 -0.89 -6.58
N ARG A 254 2.47 -0.86 -5.66
CA ARG A 254 2.30 -1.46 -4.34
C ARG A 254 2.86 -0.53 -3.28
N TRP A 255 2.01 -0.24 -2.32
CA TRP A 255 2.41 0.33 -1.04
C TRP A 255 2.60 -0.81 -0.03
N GLU A 256 3.75 -0.89 0.61
CA GLU A 256 4.02 -1.83 1.70
C GLU A 256 5.14 -1.30 2.59
N TYR A 257 5.06 -1.50 3.91
CA TYR A 257 6.20 -1.20 4.77
C TYR A 257 6.29 -2.20 5.91
N VAL A 258 7.33 -3.04 5.86
CA VAL A 258 7.71 -3.90 6.98
C VAL A 258 8.95 -3.34 7.62
N ASP A 259 8.81 -2.85 8.84
CA ASP A 259 9.91 -2.28 9.63
C ASP A 259 10.71 -1.20 8.87
N ARG A 260 10.04 -0.44 8.00
CA ARG A 260 10.55 0.70 7.22
C ARG A 260 9.59 1.89 7.26
N ASN A 261 10.03 3.01 6.68
CA ASN A 261 9.28 4.24 6.73
C ASN A 261 7.97 4.10 5.94
N PHE A 262 6.92 4.77 6.41
CA PHE A 262 5.57 4.53 5.91
C PHE A 262 5.30 5.22 4.57
N GLY A 263 5.97 6.33 4.28
CA GLY A 263 5.61 7.20 3.16
C GLY A 263 6.33 6.90 1.85
N ASP A 264 7.46 6.18 1.88
CA ASP A 264 8.38 6.07 0.74
C ASP A 264 8.38 4.70 0.04
N ALA A 265 7.76 3.69 0.64
CA ALA A 265 7.73 2.35 0.08
C ALA A 265 6.50 2.13 -0.83
N GLN A 266 6.37 2.99 -1.84
CA GLN A 266 5.34 2.91 -2.88
C GLN A 266 6.02 2.79 -4.25
N GLY A 267 6.27 1.56 -4.66
CA GLY A 267 7.01 1.24 -5.88
C GLY A 267 6.18 0.45 -6.88
N LEU A 268 6.81 0.14 -8.02
CA LEU A 268 6.24 -0.71 -9.05
C LEU A 268 6.63 -2.16 -8.81
N TRP A 269 5.67 -3.07 -9.05
CA TRP A 269 5.80 -4.51 -8.85
C TRP A 269 5.19 -5.26 -10.03
N THR A 270 5.58 -6.53 -10.17
CA THR A 270 4.99 -7.45 -11.15
C THR A 270 4.44 -8.69 -10.47
N VAL A 271 3.40 -9.28 -11.07
CA VAL A 271 2.82 -10.57 -10.67
C VAL A 271 2.34 -11.33 -11.89
N ASN A 272 2.36 -12.66 -11.86
CA ASN A 272 1.71 -13.47 -12.88
C ASN A 272 0.18 -13.33 -12.79
N PRO A 273 -0.58 -13.55 -13.89
CA PRO A 273 -2.04 -13.45 -13.87
C PRO A 273 -2.76 -14.33 -12.84
N ASP A 274 -2.12 -15.40 -12.34
CA ASP A 274 -2.70 -16.28 -11.32
C ASP A 274 -2.34 -15.90 -9.88
N GLY A 275 -1.59 -14.81 -9.69
CA GLY A 275 -1.14 -14.32 -8.38
C GLY A 275 0.19 -14.89 -7.90
N THR A 276 0.89 -15.69 -8.72
CA THR A 276 2.23 -16.20 -8.38
C THR A 276 3.33 -15.20 -8.74
N ASN A 277 4.50 -15.36 -8.12
CA ASN A 277 5.73 -14.63 -8.45
C ASN A 277 5.63 -13.10 -8.31
N HIS A 278 5.08 -12.62 -7.19
CA HIS A 278 5.15 -11.20 -6.84
C HIS A 278 6.62 -10.76 -6.72
N ALA A 279 7.04 -9.81 -7.54
CA ALA A 279 8.42 -9.33 -7.58
C ALA A 279 8.48 -7.82 -7.80
N VAL A 280 9.43 -7.16 -7.13
CA VAL A 280 9.65 -5.72 -7.35
C VAL A 280 10.09 -5.46 -8.78
N TYR A 281 9.56 -4.39 -9.36
CA TYR A 281 10.01 -3.82 -10.61
C TYR A 281 10.96 -2.65 -10.38
N TRP A 282 10.55 -1.67 -9.55
CA TRP A 282 11.39 -0.52 -9.20
C TRP A 282 10.93 0.19 -7.92
N GLY A 283 11.87 0.73 -7.14
CA GLY A 283 11.64 1.82 -6.20
C GLY A 283 11.48 1.44 -4.73
N ASN A 284 11.49 0.16 -4.37
CA ASN A 284 11.13 -0.26 -3.01
C ASN A 284 12.08 0.27 -1.91
N ASN A 285 13.34 0.59 -2.25
CA ASN A 285 14.32 1.20 -1.34
C ASN A 285 14.59 2.68 -1.62
N THR A 286 13.69 3.36 -2.32
CA THR A 286 13.84 4.75 -2.75
C THR A 286 12.97 5.66 -1.90
N ASN A 287 13.56 6.64 -1.19
CA ASN A 287 12.83 7.55 -0.30
C ASN A 287 11.97 8.62 -1.01
N SER A 288 12.32 8.93 -2.26
CA SER A 288 11.64 9.94 -3.08
C SER A 288 11.79 9.59 -4.57
N PRO A 289 10.72 9.57 -5.39
CA PRO A 289 9.34 9.99 -5.09
C PRO A 289 8.68 9.12 -4.00
N GLY A 290 7.67 9.68 -3.31
CA GLY A 290 6.92 8.91 -2.32
C GLY A 290 5.83 8.03 -2.91
N GLY A 291 5.51 8.20 -4.19
CA GLY A 291 4.64 7.32 -4.96
C GLY A 291 5.15 7.17 -6.39
N VAL A 292 5.29 5.93 -6.86
CA VAL A 292 5.50 5.59 -8.27
C VAL A 292 4.25 4.87 -8.76
N ILE A 293 3.42 5.57 -9.51
CA ILE A 293 2.05 5.14 -9.84
C ILE A 293 1.82 5.19 -11.36
N ASP A 294 0.70 4.62 -11.79
CA ASP A 294 0.26 4.55 -13.20
C ASP A 294 1.34 4.03 -14.17
N GLY A 295 2.07 2.99 -13.75
CA GLY A 295 3.14 2.41 -14.54
C GLY A 295 2.61 1.65 -15.76
N ARG A 296 3.13 1.97 -16.95
CA ARG A 296 2.92 1.19 -18.19
C ARG A 296 4.23 0.92 -18.91
N ILE A 297 4.42 -0.31 -19.37
CA ILE A 297 5.58 -0.68 -20.19
C ILE A 297 5.52 0.06 -21.53
N ILE A 298 6.63 0.68 -21.92
CA ILE A 298 6.79 1.32 -23.22
C ILE A 298 6.97 0.22 -24.27
N PRO A 299 6.08 0.11 -25.28
CA PRO A 299 6.11 -0.97 -26.26
C PRO A 299 7.47 -1.09 -26.97
N GLY A 300 7.92 -2.34 -27.19
CA GLY A 300 9.21 -2.62 -27.85
C GLY A 300 10.45 -2.36 -26.98
N THR A 301 10.26 -2.03 -25.69
CA THR A 301 11.36 -1.72 -24.77
C THR A 301 11.20 -2.46 -23.43
N GLU A 302 12.19 -2.33 -22.55
CA GLU A 302 12.11 -2.73 -21.13
C GLU A 302 11.91 -1.51 -20.20
N GLN A 303 11.45 -0.40 -20.75
CA GLN A 303 11.23 0.84 -20.02
C GLN A 303 9.78 0.96 -19.55
N VAL A 304 9.58 1.68 -18.46
CA VAL A 304 8.25 2.03 -17.94
C VAL A 304 8.06 3.52 -17.98
N LEU A 305 6.91 3.95 -18.50
CA LEU A 305 6.35 5.28 -18.34
C LEU A 305 5.46 5.29 -17.09
N CYS A 306 5.66 6.24 -16.18
CA CYS A 306 4.92 6.31 -14.91
C CYS A 306 4.83 7.74 -14.38
N ILE A 307 4.11 7.91 -13.27
CA ILE A 307 4.00 9.16 -12.53
C ILE A 307 4.81 9.08 -11.24
N PHE A 308 5.68 10.07 -11.05
CA PHE A 308 6.36 10.35 -9.79
C PHE A 308 5.53 11.32 -8.96
N GLY A 309 4.86 10.79 -7.94
CA GLY A 309 3.93 11.50 -7.06
C GLY A 309 4.39 11.61 -5.61
N SER A 310 3.50 12.13 -4.78
CA SER A 310 3.65 12.26 -3.34
C SER A 310 2.76 11.27 -2.60
N CYS A 311 3.18 10.86 -1.40
CA CYS A 311 2.35 10.02 -0.53
C CYS A 311 1.11 10.76 -0.02
N HIS A 312 1.19 12.07 0.26
CA HIS A 312 0.08 12.89 0.77
C HIS A 312 -0.43 13.92 -0.26
N ASP A 313 -0.70 13.46 -1.48
CA ASP A 313 -1.37 14.25 -2.52
C ASP A 313 -2.27 13.30 -3.35
N ARG A 314 -2.96 13.83 -4.37
CA ARG A 314 -3.68 13.02 -5.36
C ARG A 314 -2.73 12.14 -6.18
N PRO A 315 -3.24 11.12 -6.91
CA PRO A 315 -2.43 10.29 -7.80
C PRO A 315 -2.03 11.08 -9.07
N TRP A 316 -1.23 12.12 -8.88
CA TRP A 316 -0.69 12.98 -9.93
C TRP A 316 0.73 13.44 -9.57
N GLY A 317 1.49 13.93 -10.54
CA GLY A 317 2.87 14.29 -10.28
C GLY A 317 3.64 14.68 -11.52
N SER A 318 4.92 14.30 -11.55
CA SER A 318 5.80 14.43 -12.70
C SER A 318 5.75 13.16 -13.55
N LEU A 319 5.71 13.30 -14.87
CA LEU A 319 5.87 12.15 -15.77
C LEU A 319 7.33 11.67 -15.73
N ALA A 320 7.56 10.36 -15.77
CA ALA A 320 8.90 9.78 -15.72
C ALA A 320 9.04 8.53 -16.59
N ILE A 321 10.26 8.29 -17.07
CA ILE A 321 10.68 7.04 -17.70
C ILE A 321 11.72 6.36 -16.80
N ILE A 322 11.48 5.08 -16.51
CA ILE A 322 12.37 4.21 -15.74
C ILE A 322 12.89 3.10 -16.65
N ASP A 323 14.18 2.76 -16.51
CA ASP A 323 14.79 1.57 -17.10
C ASP A 323 15.41 0.69 -16.00
N ARG A 324 14.78 -0.46 -15.75
CA ARG A 324 15.18 -1.36 -14.67
C ARG A 324 16.56 -1.99 -14.88
N ARG A 325 17.06 -2.00 -16.12
CA ARG A 325 18.40 -2.54 -16.44
C ARG A 325 19.49 -1.65 -15.83
N LEU A 326 19.22 -0.34 -15.74
CA LEU A 326 20.14 0.64 -15.15
C LEU A 326 20.12 0.62 -13.62
N GLY A 327 18.99 0.25 -13.01
CA GLY A 327 18.88 0.05 -11.57
C GLY A 327 17.44 -0.15 -11.10
N LEU A 328 17.28 -0.88 -9.99
CA LEU A 328 15.97 -1.18 -9.40
C LEU A 328 15.52 -0.16 -8.35
N ASP A 329 16.41 0.73 -7.95
CA ASP A 329 16.17 1.73 -6.92
C ASP A 329 16.97 3.01 -7.23
N GLY A 330 16.53 4.14 -6.68
CA GLY A 330 17.23 5.41 -6.70
C GLY A 330 17.38 6.02 -8.10
N ARG A 331 18.17 7.10 -8.17
CA ARG A 331 18.32 7.93 -9.37
C ARG A 331 18.81 7.19 -10.62
N GLY A 332 19.61 6.13 -10.45
CA GLY A 332 20.29 5.43 -11.55
C GLY A 332 19.33 4.80 -12.56
N GLY A 333 18.18 4.28 -12.09
CA GLY A 333 17.15 3.69 -12.96
C GLY A 333 16.25 4.70 -13.67
N VAL A 334 16.39 6.00 -13.41
CA VAL A 334 15.50 7.04 -13.97
C VAL A 334 16.14 7.65 -15.22
N VAL A 335 15.51 7.46 -16.37
CA VAL A 335 16.01 7.90 -17.67
C VAL A 335 15.64 9.37 -17.93
N ARG A 336 14.38 9.73 -17.66
CA ARG A 336 13.84 11.05 -17.99
C ARG A 336 12.67 11.43 -17.09
N THR A 337 12.46 12.72 -16.90
CA THR A 337 11.24 13.25 -16.27
C THR A 337 10.70 14.47 -17.02
N TRP A 338 9.42 14.76 -16.82
CA TRP A 338 8.78 16.03 -17.16
C TRP A 338 8.15 16.65 -15.90
N PRO A 339 8.55 17.87 -15.50
CA PRO A 339 9.63 18.67 -16.08
C PRO A 339 11.02 18.00 -15.89
N ALA A 340 11.99 18.32 -16.75
CA ALA A 340 13.32 17.71 -16.75
C ALA A 340 14.05 17.83 -15.39
N GLY A 341 13.85 18.96 -14.69
CA GLY A 341 14.47 19.18 -13.38
C GLY A 341 13.97 18.26 -12.27
N ALA A 342 12.81 17.61 -12.42
CA ALA A 342 12.25 16.72 -11.40
C ALA A 342 13.14 15.49 -11.14
N ILE A 343 13.90 15.07 -12.15
CA ILE A 343 14.85 13.95 -12.05
C ILE A 343 15.89 14.16 -10.94
N ASN A 344 16.24 15.41 -10.64
CA ASN A 344 17.24 15.75 -9.62
C ASN A 344 16.72 15.59 -8.18
N GLN A 345 15.42 15.37 -8.02
CA GLN A 345 14.77 15.14 -6.73
C GLN A 345 14.72 13.65 -6.34
N VAL A 346 14.97 12.73 -7.29
CA VAL A 346 14.96 11.29 -7.01
C VAL A 346 16.00 10.95 -5.94
N GLY A 347 15.57 10.26 -4.89
CA GLY A 347 16.38 9.92 -3.71
C GLY A 347 16.63 11.08 -2.74
N LYS A 348 16.07 12.28 -2.97
CA LYS A 348 16.31 13.47 -2.13
C LYS A 348 15.01 13.96 -1.50
N GLY A 349 15.12 14.50 -0.28
CA GLY A 349 13.96 14.98 0.47
C GLY A 349 13.14 13.84 1.06
N ASN A 350 11.84 14.07 1.24
CA ASN A 350 10.90 13.11 1.82
C ASN A 350 9.92 12.59 0.74
N TRP A 351 8.98 11.76 1.20
CA TRP A 351 7.92 11.15 0.41
C TRP A 351 6.91 12.15 -0.20
N ASP A 352 6.98 13.44 0.14
CA ASP A 352 6.11 14.48 -0.44
C ASP A 352 6.87 15.45 -1.35
N ALA A 353 8.16 15.23 -1.60
CA ALA A 353 9.01 16.17 -2.32
C ALA A 353 8.58 16.43 -3.78
N PHE A 354 7.81 15.52 -4.38
CA PHE A 354 7.29 15.68 -5.75
C PHE A 354 6.00 16.52 -5.84
N ALA A 355 5.39 16.88 -4.70
CA ALA A 355 4.16 17.69 -4.67
C ALA A 355 4.35 19.06 -5.34
N ARG A 356 5.57 19.61 -5.26
CA ARG A 356 5.90 20.95 -5.75
C ARG A 356 5.96 21.09 -7.27
N PHE A 357 6.19 19.99 -8.00
CA PHE A 357 6.43 20.10 -9.44
C PHE A 357 5.15 20.42 -10.19
N LYS A 358 5.31 21.30 -11.17
CA LYS A 358 4.30 21.73 -12.13
C LYS A 358 4.90 21.67 -13.54
N PRO A 359 4.08 21.45 -14.59
CA PRO A 359 2.65 21.08 -14.53
C PRO A 359 2.45 19.71 -13.87
N LYS A 360 1.18 19.37 -13.54
CA LYS A 360 0.82 18.05 -13.01
C LYS A 360 0.44 17.13 -14.16
N TYR A 361 0.89 15.88 -14.08
CA TYR A 361 0.62 14.79 -15.02
C TYR A 361 -0.04 13.62 -14.26
N GLU A 362 -0.90 12.87 -14.95
CA GLU A 362 -1.56 11.63 -14.49
C GLU A 362 -1.97 10.79 -15.72
N ASP A 363 -2.32 9.51 -15.49
CA ASP A 363 -2.84 8.59 -16.51
C ASP A 363 -2.01 8.49 -17.81
N PRO A 364 -0.68 8.26 -17.75
CA PRO A 364 0.14 8.15 -18.96
C PRO A 364 -0.18 6.88 -19.76
N TYR A 365 -0.18 6.99 -21.09
CA TYR A 365 -0.33 5.88 -22.01
C TYR A 365 0.74 5.93 -23.13
N PRO A 366 1.64 4.95 -23.21
CA PRO A 366 2.63 4.93 -24.27
C PRO A 366 2.04 4.46 -25.61
N LEU A 367 2.21 5.27 -26.66
CA LEU A 367 1.81 4.92 -28.03
C LEU A 367 2.90 4.10 -28.73
N ASN A 368 4.15 4.48 -28.50
CA ASN A 368 5.38 3.76 -28.86
C ASN A 368 6.52 4.24 -27.93
N ASP A 369 7.77 4.03 -28.33
CA ASP A 369 8.99 4.44 -27.60
C ASP A 369 9.26 5.96 -27.59
N LYS A 370 8.53 6.74 -28.40
CA LYS A 370 8.79 8.17 -28.61
C LYS A 370 7.61 9.08 -28.27
N TYR A 371 6.37 8.59 -28.35
CA TYR A 371 5.14 9.37 -28.20
C TYR A 371 4.22 8.79 -27.14
N PHE A 372 3.65 9.67 -26.31
CA PHE A 372 2.84 9.31 -25.15
C PHE A 372 1.58 10.18 -25.08
N LEU A 373 0.43 9.59 -24.74
CA LEU A 373 -0.74 10.32 -24.27
C LEU A 373 -0.65 10.50 -22.75
N VAL A 374 -1.13 11.64 -22.25
CA VAL A 374 -1.16 11.91 -20.80
C VAL A 374 -2.26 12.90 -20.46
N SER A 375 -2.85 12.78 -19.27
CA SER A 375 -3.64 13.85 -18.68
C SER A 375 -2.71 14.86 -18.00
N ARG A 376 -2.80 16.14 -18.36
CA ARG A 376 -1.92 17.20 -17.84
C ARG A 376 -2.70 18.46 -17.51
N SER A 377 -2.30 19.14 -16.43
CA SER A 377 -2.90 20.41 -16.02
C SER A 377 -2.78 21.47 -17.11
N VAL A 378 -3.87 22.14 -17.46
CA VAL A 378 -3.93 23.14 -18.56
C VAL A 378 -3.52 24.56 -18.16
N GLY A 379 -3.02 24.75 -16.93
CA GLY A 379 -2.65 26.07 -16.39
C GLY A 379 -3.82 26.92 -15.86
N ARG A 380 -5.05 26.39 -15.86
CA ARG A 380 -6.24 27.03 -15.29
C ARG A 380 -6.75 26.25 -14.08
N GLY A 381 -6.24 26.58 -12.89
CA GLY A 381 -6.57 25.84 -11.67
C GLY A 381 -6.16 24.36 -11.74
N GLU A 382 -7.07 23.46 -11.33
CA GLU A 382 -6.87 22.00 -11.35
C GLU A 382 -7.51 21.33 -12.59
N VAL A 383 -7.76 22.09 -13.66
CA VAL A 383 -8.34 21.53 -14.89
C VAL A 383 -7.28 20.74 -15.66
N MET A 384 -7.64 19.52 -16.04
CA MET A 384 -6.79 18.58 -16.78
C MET A 384 -7.28 18.43 -18.22
N GLY A 385 -6.35 18.23 -19.15
CA GLY A 385 -6.62 18.00 -20.58
C GLY A 385 -5.76 16.86 -21.12
N ILE A 386 -6.11 16.34 -22.30
CA ILE A 386 -5.36 15.29 -22.98
C ILE A 386 -4.20 15.94 -23.75
N TYR A 387 -2.98 15.51 -23.50
CA TYR A 387 -1.78 15.98 -24.20
C TYR A 387 -1.10 14.84 -24.96
N LEU A 388 -0.47 15.19 -26.09
CA LEU A 388 0.60 14.41 -26.69
C LEU A 388 1.92 14.94 -26.16
N VAL A 389 2.74 14.05 -25.61
CA VAL A 389 4.10 14.33 -25.13
C VAL A 389 5.06 13.43 -25.90
N ASP A 390 6.21 13.98 -26.30
CA ASP A 390 7.25 13.19 -26.95
C ASP A 390 8.64 13.32 -26.32
N VAL A 391 9.55 12.45 -26.75
CA VAL A 391 10.96 12.46 -26.34
C VAL A 391 11.77 13.59 -27.01
N PHE A 392 11.26 14.22 -28.06
CA PHE A 392 11.94 15.34 -28.74
C PHE A 392 11.76 16.67 -27.99
N GLY A 393 10.79 16.73 -27.08
CA GLY A 393 10.50 17.87 -26.23
C GLY A 393 9.16 18.54 -26.51
N ASN A 394 8.36 18.05 -27.47
CA ASN A 394 7.05 18.64 -27.74
C ASN A 394 6.01 18.19 -26.70
N GLU A 395 5.17 19.14 -26.29
CA GLU A 395 3.95 18.90 -25.52
C GLU A 395 2.82 19.71 -26.16
N ILE A 396 1.79 19.06 -26.70
CA ILE A 396 0.64 19.75 -27.29
C ILE A 396 -0.68 19.27 -26.67
N LEU A 397 -1.58 20.22 -26.43
CA LEU A 397 -2.93 19.92 -25.96
C LEU A 397 -3.74 19.31 -27.11
N LEU A 398 -4.16 18.05 -27.03
CA LEU A 398 -5.02 17.44 -28.05
C LEU A 398 -6.48 17.85 -27.83
N HIS A 399 -6.97 17.69 -26.59
CA HIS A 399 -8.37 17.94 -26.24
C HIS A 399 -8.53 18.44 -24.81
N SER A 400 -9.47 19.36 -24.60
CA SER A 400 -9.87 19.84 -23.27
C SER A 400 -11.36 20.13 -23.28
N GLN A 401 -12.05 19.70 -22.22
CA GLN A 401 -13.44 20.08 -21.94
C GLN A 401 -13.63 20.19 -20.43
N GLY A 402 -14.64 20.96 -20.00
CA GLY A 402 -15.09 20.91 -18.61
C GLY A 402 -15.78 19.56 -18.32
N PRO A 403 -15.64 18.99 -17.11
CA PRO A 403 -14.85 19.44 -15.95
C PRO A 403 -13.34 19.06 -15.96
N GLY A 404 -12.89 18.28 -16.93
CA GLY A 404 -11.50 17.85 -17.16
C GLY A 404 -11.45 16.53 -17.92
N CYS A 405 -10.30 16.18 -18.53
CA CYS A 405 -10.10 14.94 -19.30
C CYS A 405 -8.98 14.07 -18.72
N TYR A 406 -9.22 12.77 -18.57
CA TYR A 406 -8.41 11.78 -17.85
C TYR A 406 -8.35 10.47 -18.64
N ASP A 407 -7.49 9.54 -18.22
CA ASP A 407 -7.40 8.17 -18.77
C ASP A 407 -7.29 8.08 -20.32
N PRO A 408 -6.45 8.89 -21.00
CA PRO A 408 -6.42 8.88 -22.46
C PRO A 408 -5.80 7.61 -23.02
N MET A 409 -6.49 6.94 -23.96
CA MET A 409 -5.93 5.79 -24.67
C MET A 409 -6.50 5.59 -26.08
N PRO A 410 -5.75 5.00 -27.02
CA PRO A 410 -6.27 4.70 -28.34
C PRO A 410 -7.40 3.65 -28.28
N LEU A 411 -8.53 3.93 -28.92
CA LEU A 411 -9.65 3.00 -29.05
C LEU A 411 -9.50 2.19 -30.34
N GLY A 412 -9.04 0.94 -30.23
CA GLY A 412 -8.91 0.02 -31.35
C GLY A 412 -8.09 -1.22 -30.99
N PRO A 413 -7.82 -2.11 -31.98
CA PRO A 413 -7.10 -3.35 -31.73
C PRO A 413 -5.65 -3.10 -31.28
N ARG A 414 -5.16 -4.00 -30.41
CA ARG A 414 -3.80 -3.99 -29.85
C ARG A 414 -3.24 -5.43 -29.75
N PRO A 415 -1.92 -5.61 -29.74
CA PRO A 415 -1.31 -6.94 -29.56
C PRO A 415 -1.79 -7.62 -28.29
N ARG A 416 -2.12 -8.91 -28.39
CA ARG A 416 -2.46 -9.78 -27.26
C ARG A 416 -1.21 -10.55 -26.81
N PRO A 417 -0.71 -10.36 -25.56
CA PRO A 417 0.39 -11.16 -25.04
C PRO A 417 0.04 -12.64 -24.96
N MET A 418 1.06 -13.48 -24.82
CA MET A 418 0.87 -14.91 -24.60
C MET A 418 0.13 -15.19 -23.28
N VAL A 419 -0.65 -16.27 -23.26
CA VAL A 419 -1.30 -16.74 -22.03
C VAL A 419 -0.29 -17.56 -21.22
N SER A 420 -0.03 -17.14 -19.99
CA SER A 420 0.79 -17.92 -19.06
C SER A 420 -0.01 -19.04 -18.41
N PRO A 421 0.53 -20.27 -18.29
CA PRO A 421 -0.12 -21.33 -17.55
C PRO A 421 -0.16 -21.00 -16.06
N SER A 422 -1.16 -21.54 -15.35
CA SER A 422 -1.22 -21.37 -13.90
C SER A 422 -0.18 -22.23 -13.20
N ARG A 423 0.47 -21.64 -12.19
CA ARG A 423 1.52 -22.21 -11.32
C ARG A 423 1.06 -22.35 -9.87
N ARG A 424 -0.24 -22.29 -9.64
CA ARG A 424 -0.87 -22.47 -8.33
C ARG A 424 -1.96 -23.53 -8.42
N ASP A 425 -2.40 -23.98 -7.26
CA ASP A 425 -3.68 -24.63 -7.09
C ASP A 425 -4.66 -23.77 -6.27
N PHE A 426 -5.90 -24.25 -6.17
CA PHE A 426 -6.96 -23.65 -5.36
C PHE A 426 -7.33 -24.54 -4.16
N LYS A 427 -6.39 -25.36 -3.67
CA LYS A 427 -6.59 -26.19 -2.47
C LYS A 427 -6.49 -25.39 -1.17
N ASN A 428 -5.89 -24.19 -1.22
CA ASN A 428 -5.66 -23.32 -0.06
C ASN A 428 -4.77 -23.96 1.01
N GLY A 429 -3.75 -24.70 0.55
CA GLY A 429 -2.73 -25.33 1.39
C GLY A 429 -1.53 -24.41 1.59
N THR A 430 -0.34 -24.94 1.33
CA THR A 430 0.93 -24.22 1.46
C THR A 430 1.51 -23.90 0.09
N GLY A 431 2.36 -22.89 0.03
CA GLY A 431 3.39 -22.77 -1.02
C GLY A 431 4.78 -23.01 -0.41
N THR A 432 5.81 -22.97 -1.23
CA THR A 432 7.20 -23.18 -0.80
C THR A 432 8.11 -22.04 -1.24
N PHE A 433 9.06 -21.70 -0.36
CA PHE A 433 10.14 -20.77 -0.62
C PHE A 433 11.47 -21.51 -0.66
N TYR A 434 12.34 -21.07 -1.56
CA TYR A 434 13.72 -21.49 -1.62
C TYR A 434 14.68 -20.29 -1.60
N VAL A 435 15.75 -20.39 -0.83
CA VAL A 435 16.87 -19.43 -0.84
C VAL A 435 18.12 -20.18 -1.26
N HIS A 436 18.76 -19.74 -2.34
CA HIS A 436 19.94 -20.41 -2.87
C HIS A 436 21.13 -20.34 -1.92
N ASN A 437 21.51 -19.13 -1.51
CA ASN A 437 22.53 -18.95 -0.50
C ASN A 437 22.30 -17.64 0.24
N VAL A 438 21.99 -17.72 1.53
CA VAL A 438 21.70 -16.55 2.39
C VAL A 438 22.86 -15.56 2.49
N TYR A 439 24.10 -15.97 2.22
CA TYR A 439 25.29 -15.12 2.30
C TYR A 439 25.48 -14.24 1.06
N ILE A 440 24.71 -14.47 -0.01
CA ILE A 440 24.70 -13.60 -1.19
C ILE A 440 23.74 -12.44 -0.91
N GLY A 441 24.26 -11.22 -0.81
CA GLY A 441 23.41 -10.07 -0.53
C GLY A 441 24.18 -8.75 -0.49
N THR A 442 23.53 -7.67 -0.91
CA THR A 442 24.11 -6.32 -0.91
C THR A 442 24.35 -5.77 0.51
N HIS A 443 23.69 -6.35 1.51
CA HIS A 443 23.71 -5.90 2.91
C HIS A 443 24.19 -6.98 3.88
N MET A 444 25.10 -7.84 3.42
CA MET A 444 25.66 -8.97 4.18
C MET A 444 27.12 -8.75 4.60
N LYS A 445 27.63 -7.51 4.54
CA LYS A 445 29.02 -7.21 4.90
C LYS A 445 29.31 -7.62 6.35
N GLY A 446 30.33 -8.45 6.54
CA GLY A 446 30.78 -8.91 7.85
C GLY A 446 30.05 -10.16 8.39
N VAL A 447 29.07 -10.70 7.66
CA VAL A 447 28.44 -11.99 8.01
C VAL A 447 29.37 -13.12 7.56
N LYS A 448 29.79 -13.97 8.50
CA LYS A 448 30.71 -15.08 8.22
C LYS A 448 29.93 -16.29 7.68
N PRO A 449 30.37 -16.97 6.62
CA PRO A 449 29.80 -18.25 6.22
C PRO A 449 29.67 -19.22 7.40
N GLY A 450 28.54 -19.92 7.48
CA GLY A 450 28.18 -20.81 8.58
C GLY A 450 27.64 -20.12 9.85
N SER A 451 27.65 -18.78 9.96
CA SER A 451 27.12 -18.08 11.14
C SER A 451 25.59 -18.04 11.21
N VAL A 452 24.92 -18.10 10.06
CA VAL A 452 23.46 -18.21 9.97
C VAL A 452 23.07 -19.67 10.21
N LYS A 453 22.25 -19.92 11.23
CA LYS A 453 21.78 -21.27 11.58
C LYS A 453 20.31 -21.50 11.26
N TYR A 454 19.51 -20.44 11.34
CA TYR A 454 18.08 -20.54 11.14
C TYR A 454 17.55 -19.35 10.32
N LEU A 455 16.43 -19.60 9.64
CA LEU A 455 15.58 -18.57 9.05
C LEU A 455 14.26 -18.55 9.80
N ARG A 456 13.90 -17.41 10.38
CA ARG A 456 12.60 -17.18 11.03
C ARG A 456 11.63 -16.61 10.00
N VAL A 457 10.44 -17.19 9.95
CA VAL A 457 9.32 -16.70 9.14
C VAL A 457 8.34 -15.96 10.03
N VAL A 458 8.09 -14.70 9.71
CA VAL A 458 7.17 -13.83 10.46
C VAL A 458 6.10 -13.30 9.53
N GLU A 459 4.84 -13.48 9.90
CA GLU A 459 3.70 -12.83 9.25
C GLU A 459 3.57 -11.39 9.77
N SER A 460 3.32 -10.46 8.85
CA SER A 460 2.78 -9.12 9.15
C SER A 460 1.28 -9.12 8.79
N PRO A 461 0.39 -9.32 9.77
CA PRO A 461 -1.05 -9.36 9.52
C PRO A 461 -1.60 -7.99 9.12
N GLU A 462 -2.72 -8.00 8.41
CA GLU A 462 -3.45 -6.81 8.02
C GLU A 462 -4.13 -6.10 9.20
N LYS A 463 -4.26 -4.77 9.12
CA LYS A 463 -5.01 -3.98 10.10
C LYS A 463 -6.48 -3.94 9.75
N ARG A 464 -7.31 -4.46 10.64
CA ARG A 464 -8.78 -4.55 10.46
C ARG A 464 -9.57 -3.51 11.25
N PHE A 465 -8.94 -2.83 12.20
CA PHE A 465 -9.63 -1.98 13.17
C PHE A 465 -8.92 -0.64 13.31
N TRP A 466 -9.68 0.38 13.68
CA TRP A 466 -9.15 1.71 13.95
C TRP A 466 -10.02 2.52 14.91
N THR A 467 -9.40 3.51 15.56
CA THR A 467 -10.06 4.47 16.47
C THR A 467 -9.92 5.91 15.97
N HIS A 468 -10.78 6.82 16.44
CA HIS A 468 -10.63 8.24 16.10
C HIS A 468 -9.42 8.90 16.78
N PRO A 469 -9.19 8.70 18.09
CA PRO A 469 -8.01 9.24 18.76
C PRO A 469 -6.73 8.62 18.21
N ALA A 470 -5.78 9.49 17.86
CA ALA A 470 -4.49 9.13 17.32
C ALA A 470 -3.45 8.86 18.42
N TRP A 471 -2.42 8.12 18.05
CA TRP A 471 -1.21 7.86 18.82
C TRP A 471 0.01 8.38 18.07
N GLY A 472 0.81 9.23 18.71
CA GLY A 472 2.03 9.79 18.15
C GLY A 472 3.26 8.94 18.45
N GLY A 473 3.35 7.75 17.83
CA GLY A 473 4.57 6.93 17.81
C GLY A 473 5.62 7.53 16.87
N GLN A 474 6.44 6.69 16.20
CA GLN A 474 7.31 7.16 15.12
C GLN A 474 6.54 7.65 13.88
N GLY A 475 5.22 7.38 13.84
CA GLY A 475 4.25 8.11 13.04
C GLY A 475 2.90 8.13 13.74
N VAL A 476 1.83 8.35 12.99
CA VAL A 476 0.46 8.39 13.51
C VAL A 476 -0.16 7.00 13.47
N HIS A 477 -0.67 6.50 14.59
CA HIS A 477 -1.38 5.21 14.64
C HIS A 477 -2.79 5.41 15.22
N CYS A 478 -3.75 4.64 14.74
CA CYS A 478 -5.14 4.70 15.21
C CYS A 478 -5.67 3.26 15.31
N PRO A 479 -5.65 2.60 16.50
CA PRO A 479 -5.23 3.08 17.83
C PRO A 479 -3.70 3.03 18.06
N GLY A 480 -3.26 3.34 19.29
CA GLY A 480 -1.88 3.09 19.73
C GLY A 480 -1.56 1.59 19.79
N LEU A 481 -0.49 1.17 19.12
CA LEU A 481 -0.09 -0.24 18.99
C LEU A 481 1.24 -0.55 19.68
N ASN A 482 2.23 0.34 19.52
CA ASN A 482 3.57 0.25 20.07
C ASN A 482 4.29 1.60 19.80
N TRP A 483 5.59 1.71 20.11
CA TRP A 483 6.37 2.95 19.99
C TRP A 483 7.15 3.04 18.69
N HIS A 484 7.52 1.91 18.11
CA HIS A 484 8.55 1.80 17.08
C HIS A 484 8.00 1.44 15.69
N SER A 485 6.99 0.59 15.63
CA SER A 485 6.38 0.04 14.42
C SER A 485 4.91 0.42 14.28
N PHE A 486 4.34 0.17 13.11
CA PHE A 486 2.91 0.35 12.81
C PHE A 486 2.14 -0.97 12.82
N GLU A 487 2.87 -2.08 12.85
CA GLU A 487 2.37 -3.44 12.60
C GLU A 487 2.24 -4.23 13.91
N ASN A 488 1.33 -5.20 13.94
CA ASN A 488 1.47 -6.37 14.81
C ASN A 488 2.24 -7.46 14.04
N LYS A 489 2.70 -8.50 14.75
CA LYS A 489 3.52 -9.56 14.14
C LYS A 489 3.04 -10.92 14.63
N ARG A 490 3.18 -11.96 13.80
CA ARG A 490 2.97 -13.36 14.20
C ARG A 490 4.16 -14.19 13.75
N ILE A 491 4.86 -14.82 14.69
CA ILE A 491 5.94 -15.76 14.35
C ILE A 491 5.29 -17.07 13.91
N LEU A 492 5.58 -17.49 12.67
CA LEU A 492 5.11 -18.78 12.14
C LEU A 492 6.06 -19.92 12.53
N GLY A 493 7.35 -19.60 12.64
CA GLY A 493 8.36 -20.48 13.21
C GLY A 493 9.72 -20.26 12.57
N THR A 494 10.60 -21.25 12.75
CA THR A 494 11.94 -21.27 12.18
C THR A 494 12.17 -22.50 11.33
N VAL A 495 13.09 -22.39 10.38
CA VAL A 495 13.64 -23.50 9.59
C VAL A 495 15.16 -23.47 9.63
N PRO A 496 15.84 -24.62 9.53
CA PRO A 496 17.30 -24.64 9.44
C PRO A 496 17.80 -23.98 8.16
N VAL A 497 18.97 -23.36 8.25
CA VAL A 497 19.79 -22.97 7.11
C VAL A 497 20.94 -23.97 7.02
N GLU A 498 21.13 -24.55 5.83
CA GLU A 498 22.14 -25.56 5.60
C GLU A 498 23.56 -25.00 5.67
N ALA A 499 24.55 -25.90 5.75
CA ALA A 499 25.96 -25.52 5.82
C ALA A 499 26.44 -24.71 4.61
N ASP A 500 25.84 -24.93 3.43
CA ASP A 500 26.11 -24.18 2.21
C ASP A 500 25.33 -22.84 2.12
N GLY A 501 24.54 -22.51 3.15
CA GLY A 501 23.72 -21.31 3.22
C GLY A 501 22.35 -21.44 2.55
N SER A 502 21.97 -22.61 2.03
CA SER A 502 20.68 -22.82 1.38
C SER A 502 19.54 -23.06 2.38
N ALA A 503 18.31 -22.74 1.99
CA ALA A 503 17.10 -23.03 2.77
C ALA A 503 15.91 -23.35 1.84
N TYR A 504 15.12 -24.36 2.20
CA TYR A 504 13.92 -24.78 1.45
C TYR A 504 12.80 -25.13 2.41
N PHE A 505 11.67 -24.41 2.35
CA PHE A 505 10.64 -24.46 3.38
C PHE A 505 9.23 -24.14 2.90
N SER A 506 8.24 -24.71 3.59
CA SER A 506 6.82 -24.49 3.32
C SER A 506 6.24 -23.36 4.16
N VAL A 507 5.37 -22.55 3.58
CA VAL A 507 4.66 -21.45 4.25
C VAL A 507 3.16 -21.54 3.92
N PRO A 508 2.25 -21.29 4.89
CA PRO A 508 0.82 -21.17 4.59
C PRO A 508 0.58 -20.15 3.49
N ALA A 509 -0.19 -20.53 2.46
CA ALA A 509 -0.51 -19.62 1.37
C ALA A 509 -1.32 -18.40 1.87
N ASP A 510 -1.33 -17.33 1.07
CA ASP A 510 -2.11 -16.11 1.33
C ASP A 510 -1.76 -15.42 2.66
N ARG A 511 -0.49 -15.50 3.04
CA ARG A 511 0.08 -14.79 4.19
C ARG A 511 1.14 -13.81 3.71
N PHE A 512 1.05 -12.57 4.18
CA PHE A 512 2.10 -11.58 3.98
C PHE A 512 3.21 -11.82 4.99
N VAL A 513 4.34 -12.36 4.53
CA VAL A 513 5.45 -12.82 5.37
C VAL A 513 6.74 -12.12 5.03
N TYR A 514 7.63 -12.04 6.01
CA TYR A 514 9.02 -11.63 5.83
C TYR A 514 9.94 -12.57 6.60
N PHE A 515 11.23 -12.50 6.29
CA PHE A 515 12.23 -13.44 6.79
C PHE A 515 13.30 -12.75 7.63
N GLN A 516 13.77 -13.44 8.67
CA GLN A 516 14.93 -13.02 9.47
C GLN A 516 15.97 -14.14 9.51
N LEU A 517 17.22 -13.82 9.20
CA LEU A 517 18.35 -14.72 9.38
C LEU A 517 18.79 -14.68 10.84
N LEU A 518 18.98 -15.84 11.47
CA LEU A 518 19.34 -15.96 12.89
C LEU A 518 20.68 -16.68 13.08
N ASP A 519 21.41 -16.28 14.11
CA ASP A 519 22.61 -16.96 14.57
C ASP A 519 22.29 -18.22 15.42
N GLU A 520 23.33 -18.87 15.95
CA GLU A 520 23.21 -20.05 16.84
C GLU A 520 22.46 -19.77 18.15
N ASN A 521 22.39 -18.50 18.56
CA ASN A 521 21.71 -18.04 19.77
C ASN A 521 20.28 -17.56 19.48
N GLY A 522 19.77 -17.77 18.25
CA GLY A 522 18.44 -17.30 17.84
C GLY A 522 18.33 -15.78 17.67
N MET A 523 19.46 -15.06 17.67
CA MET A 523 19.52 -13.61 17.52
C MET A 523 19.57 -13.22 16.05
N MET A 524 18.82 -12.18 15.67
CA MET A 524 18.72 -11.73 14.28
C MET A 524 20.02 -11.12 13.75
N ILE A 525 20.54 -11.72 12.69
CA ILE A 525 21.65 -11.23 11.87
C ILE A 525 21.16 -10.19 10.87
N GLN A 526 20.09 -10.51 10.13
CA GLN A 526 19.53 -9.68 9.06
C GLN A 526 18.02 -9.87 8.98
N SER A 527 17.30 -8.83 8.57
CA SER A 527 15.85 -8.86 8.35
C SER A 527 15.53 -8.42 6.93
N MET A 528 14.67 -9.18 6.26
CA MET A 528 13.91 -8.65 5.14
C MET A 528 13.04 -7.52 5.67
N ARG A 529 13.22 -6.30 5.14
CA ARG A 529 12.41 -5.13 5.54
C ARG A 529 11.23 -4.91 4.60
N SER A 530 10.71 -5.94 3.97
CA SER A 530 9.60 -5.89 3.01
C SER A 530 8.80 -7.17 3.20
N GLY A 531 7.60 -7.29 2.64
CA GLY A 531 6.87 -8.55 2.66
C GLY A 531 6.78 -9.25 1.30
N THR A 532 6.58 -10.56 1.37
CA THR A 532 6.27 -11.43 0.25
C THR A 532 5.10 -12.34 0.59
N MET A 533 4.64 -13.12 -0.37
CA MET A 533 3.60 -14.12 -0.20
C MET A 533 3.81 -15.25 -1.21
N VAL A 534 3.10 -16.36 -0.98
CA VAL A 534 2.95 -17.46 -1.94
C VAL A 534 1.48 -17.83 -2.09
N GLN A 535 1.11 -18.26 -3.30
CA GLN A 535 -0.13 -18.95 -3.58
C GLN A 535 -0.03 -20.43 -3.17
N SER A 536 -1.19 -21.07 -3.03
CA SER A 536 -1.25 -22.52 -2.76
C SER A 536 -0.60 -23.30 -3.91
N GLY A 537 0.30 -24.23 -3.61
CA GLY A 537 1.04 -25.01 -4.61
C GLY A 537 2.18 -24.25 -5.32
N GLU A 538 2.35 -22.95 -5.07
CA GLU A 538 3.44 -22.17 -5.65
C GLU A 538 4.78 -22.60 -5.08
N THR A 539 5.81 -22.60 -5.94
CA THR A 539 7.21 -22.62 -5.52
C THR A 539 7.89 -21.36 -6.06
N THR A 540 8.49 -20.58 -5.16
CA THR A 540 9.21 -19.35 -5.50
C THR A 540 10.55 -19.31 -4.76
N GLY A 541 11.51 -18.55 -5.27
CA GLY A 541 12.82 -18.49 -4.63
C GLY A 541 13.65 -17.27 -4.98
N CYS A 542 14.69 -17.05 -4.19
CA CYS A 542 15.67 -15.98 -4.38
C CYS A 542 17.09 -16.54 -4.38
N VAL A 543 18.02 -15.78 -4.97
CA VAL A 543 19.44 -16.16 -5.00
C VAL A 543 20.05 -15.98 -3.61
N GLY A 544 19.66 -14.92 -2.91
CA GLY A 544 20.18 -14.67 -1.57
C GLY A 544 19.36 -13.65 -0.79
N CYS A 545 19.95 -13.05 0.23
CA CYS A 545 19.30 -12.09 1.11
C CYS A 545 19.52 -10.66 0.60
N HIS A 546 18.54 -10.12 -0.15
CA HIS A 546 18.66 -8.81 -0.79
C HIS A 546 19.85 -8.72 -1.77
N GLU A 547 20.00 -9.75 -2.60
CA GLU A 547 20.91 -9.77 -3.74
C GLU A 547 20.61 -8.64 -4.74
N ASP A 548 21.60 -8.28 -5.58
CA ASP A 548 21.30 -7.49 -6.78
C ASP A 548 20.50 -8.37 -7.74
N ARG A 549 19.21 -8.08 -7.91
CA ARG A 549 18.31 -8.89 -8.76
C ARG A 549 18.59 -8.77 -10.27
N ARG A 550 19.65 -8.04 -10.67
CA ARG A 550 20.18 -8.06 -12.03
C ARG A 550 21.33 -9.05 -12.20
N THR A 551 21.81 -9.63 -11.11
CA THR A 551 22.87 -10.64 -11.16
C THR A 551 22.28 -12.02 -11.32
N ALA A 552 22.86 -12.83 -12.20
CA ALA A 552 22.55 -14.24 -12.29
C ALA A 552 22.97 -14.94 -10.98
N PRO A 553 22.29 -16.03 -10.59
CA PRO A 553 22.78 -16.89 -9.53
C PRO A 553 24.23 -17.31 -9.84
N PRO A 554 25.14 -17.32 -8.85
CA PRO A 554 26.49 -17.80 -9.11
C PRO A 554 26.45 -19.26 -9.56
N PRO A 555 27.34 -19.66 -10.48
CA PRO A 555 27.39 -21.04 -10.94
C PRO A 555 27.72 -21.95 -9.75
N SER A 556 26.78 -22.80 -9.37
CA SER A 556 27.01 -23.87 -8.39
C SER A 556 27.25 -25.17 -9.12
N ARG A 557 28.38 -25.84 -8.84
CA ARG A 557 28.67 -27.18 -9.37
C ARG A 557 27.83 -28.26 -8.69
N GLU A 558 27.29 -27.98 -7.52
CA GLU A 558 26.47 -28.91 -6.75
C GLU A 558 25.05 -28.39 -6.53
N ILE A 559 24.09 -29.31 -6.47
CA ILE A 559 22.73 -29.00 -6.05
C ILE A 559 22.78 -28.55 -4.58
N PRO A 560 22.23 -27.37 -4.23
CA PRO A 560 22.23 -26.88 -2.86
C PRO A 560 21.58 -27.88 -1.89
N LEU A 561 22.16 -28.00 -0.70
CA LEU A 561 21.84 -29.03 0.29
C LEU A 561 20.36 -29.05 0.65
N ALA A 562 19.72 -27.87 0.73
CA ALA A 562 18.31 -27.78 1.07
C ALA A 562 17.39 -28.42 0.01
N PHE A 563 17.82 -28.49 -1.25
CA PHE A 563 17.08 -29.17 -2.34
C PHE A 563 17.30 -30.68 -2.39
N LYS A 564 18.31 -31.21 -1.67
CA LYS A 564 18.51 -32.66 -1.56
C LYS A 564 17.42 -33.33 -0.70
N ARG A 565 16.51 -32.54 -0.10
CA ARG A 565 15.34 -33.00 0.64
C ARG A 565 14.09 -32.17 0.30
N GLY A 566 12.93 -32.66 0.72
CA GLY A 566 11.66 -31.91 0.57
C GLY A 566 11.60 -30.63 1.41
N ALA A 567 10.64 -29.76 1.11
CA ALA A 567 10.44 -28.50 1.80
C ALA A 567 10.26 -28.73 3.31
N THR A 568 11.06 -28.03 4.11
CA THR A 568 11.07 -28.19 5.56
C THR A 568 9.85 -27.50 6.18
N ALA A 569 9.14 -28.19 7.07
CA ALA A 569 8.08 -27.58 7.88
C ALA A 569 8.68 -26.72 9.01
N MET A 570 8.01 -25.61 9.33
CA MET A 570 8.45 -24.70 10.41
C MET A 570 8.20 -25.32 11.79
N THR A 571 9.12 -25.11 12.73
CA THR A 571 9.04 -25.66 14.10
C THR A 571 8.12 -24.89 15.05
N GLY A 572 7.44 -23.83 14.60
CA GLY A 572 6.69 -22.92 15.46
C GLY A 572 7.58 -22.04 16.35
N TRP A 573 6.98 -21.43 17.38
CA TRP A 573 7.71 -20.61 18.38
C TRP A 573 6.99 -20.67 19.73
N TYR A 574 7.45 -21.59 20.59
CA TYR A 574 6.92 -21.82 21.95
C TYR A 574 5.38 -21.90 21.98
N GLY A 575 4.84 -22.91 21.28
CA GLY A 575 3.40 -23.14 21.11
C GLY A 575 2.90 -22.81 19.70
N ARG A 576 1.57 -22.76 19.53
CA ARG A 576 0.93 -22.45 18.25
C ARG A 576 1.20 -20.99 17.84
N PRO A 577 1.32 -20.71 16.52
CA PRO A 577 1.43 -19.34 16.01
C PRO A 577 0.27 -18.46 16.49
N ARG A 578 0.59 -17.28 17.00
CA ARG A 578 -0.34 -16.31 17.57
C ARG A 578 0.17 -14.89 17.39
N ILE A 579 -0.73 -13.91 17.38
CA ILE A 579 -0.30 -12.51 17.30
C ILE A 579 0.49 -12.17 18.57
N PHE A 580 1.63 -11.52 18.40
CA PHE A 580 2.54 -11.22 19.49
C PHE A 580 1.91 -10.30 20.54
N ASN A 581 2.00 -10.68 21.81
CA ASN A 581 1.56 -9.89 22.93
C ASN A 581 2.70 -9.73 23.95
N TYR A 582 3.24 -8.52 24.10
CA TYR A 582 4.36 -8.28 25.02
C TYR A 582 4.08 -8.72 26.47
N THR A 583 2.86 -8.49 26.95
CA THR A 583 2.48 -8.82 28.34
C THR A 583 2.40 -10.33 28.57
N ALA A 584 2.13 -11.12 27.53
CA ALA A 584 2.10 -12.58 27.60
C ALA A 584 3.45 -13.22 27.29
N GLU A 585 4.22 -12.64 26.37
CA GLU A 585 5.43 -13.28 25.84
C GLU A 585 6.72 -12.84 26.52
N VAL A 586 6.81 -11.59 27.00
CA VAL A 586 8.07 -10.97 27.47
C VAL A 586 8.01 -10.59 28.94
N GLN A 587 6.92 -9.92 29.36
CA GLN A 587 6.78 -9.47 30.75
C GLN A 587 6.99 -10.59 31.79
N PRO A 588 6.50 -11.83 31.60
CA PRO A 588 6.71 -12.91 32.56
C PRO A 588 8.19 -13.25 32.79
N VAL A 589 9.06 -13.04 31.78
CA VAL A 589 10.51 -13.22 31.93
C VAL A 589 11.08 -12.18 32.90
N PHE A 590 10.66 -10.91 32.77
CA PHE A 590 11.08 -9.86 33.69
C PHE A 590 10.51 -10.04 35.09
N ASP A 591 9.26 -10.48 35.22
CA ASP A 591 8.63 -10.76 36.51
C ASP A 591 9.42 -11.83 37.29
N LYS A 592 9.77 -12.93 36.60
CA LYS A 592 10.53 -14.05 37.17
C LYS A 592 11.95 -13.67 37.61
N HIS A 593 12.65 -12.85 36.82
CA HIS A 593 14.11 -12.70 36.97
C HIS A 593 14.57 -11.30 37.39
N CYS A 594 13.82 -10.26 37.08
CA CYS A 594 14.31 -8.87 37.11
C CYS A 594 13.53 -7.98 38.10
N VAL A 595 12.21 -8.14 38.20
CA VAL A 595 11.34 -7.22 38.96
C VAL A 595 11.74 -7.12 40.42
N LYS A 596 12.21 -8.19 41.07
CA LYS A 596 12.70 -8.14 42.47
C LYS A 596 13.67 -7.00 42.78
N CYS A 597 14.50 -6.61 41.80
CA CYS A 597 15.45 -5.50 41.92
C CYS A 597 15.03 -4.26 41.11
N HIS A 598 14.23 -4.43 40.06
CA HIS A 598 13.83 -3.40 39.10
C HIS A 598 12.36 -2.95 39.23
N ASP A 599 11.74 -3.23 40.37
CA ASP A 599 10.40 -2.73 40.71
C ASP A 599 10.42 -1.28 41.21
N PHE A 600 9.27 -0.60 41.17
CA PHE A 600 9.10 0.75 41.70
C PHE A 600 9.67 0.89 43.12
N GLY A 601 10.44 1.96 43.35
CA GLY A 601 11.08 2.24 44.64
C GLY A 601 12.29 1.35 44.99
N LYS A 602 12.63 0.33 44.18
CA LYS A 602 13.83 -0.50 44.38
C LYS A 602 15.07 0.16 43.76
N LYS A 603 16.26 -0.24 44.24
CA LYS A 603 17.55 0.31 43.78
C LYS A 603 17.76 0.18 42.26
N GLY A 604 17.33 -0.93 41.65
CA GLY A 604 17.44 -1.15 40.21
C GLY A 604 16.53 -0.25 39.37
N ALA A 605 15.37 0.17 39.91
CA ALA A 605 14.44 1.07 39.23
C ALA A 605 15.01 2.47 38.96
N ALA A 606 16.03 2.91 39.73
CA ALA A 606 16.76 4.14 39.42
C ALA A 606 17.41 4.08 38.03
N LYS A 607 17.83 2.88 37.59
CA LYS A 607 18.37 2.65 36.25
C LYS A 607 17.25 2.34 35.25
N VAL A 608 16.39 1.36 35.53
CA VAL A 608 15.26 0.99 34.66
C VAL A 608 14.20 0.29 35.49
N VAL A 609 12.94 0.72 35.37
CA VAL A 609 11.77 0.01 35.90
C VAL A 609 11.37 -1.11 34.95
N LEU A 610 11.27 -2.34 35.47
CA LEU A 610 10.87 -3.52 34.68
C LEU A 610 9.54 -4.13 35.15
N ALA A 611 8.83 -3.42 36.03
CA ALA A 611 7.52 -3.83 36.54
C ALA A 611 6.47 -3.95 35.43
N GLY A 612 5.59 -4.95 35.57
CA GLY A 612 4.52 -5.24 34.62
C GLY A 612 3.29 -4.34 34.71
N ASP A 613 3.30 -3.36 35.61
CA ASP A 613 2.15 -2.50 35.90
C ASP A 613 1.63 -1.77 34.67
N ARG A 614 0.33 -1.87 34.45
CA ARG A 614 -0.38 -1.22 33.36
C ARG A 614 -0.43 0.29 33.60
N THR A 615 0.00 1.02 32.60
CA THR A 615 -0.07 2.49 32.52
C THR A 615 -1.31 2.89 31.71
N ALA A 616 -1.47 4.18 31.39
CA ALA A 616 -2.55 4.66 30.52
C ALA A 616 -2.63 3.92 29.18
N PHE A 617 -1.49 3.56 28.57
CA PHE A 617 -1.47 3.05 27.18
C PHE A 617 -0.72 1.74 26.98
N PHE A 618 0.19 1.36 27.87
CA PHE A 618 0.97 0.12 27.79
C PHE A 618 1.18 -0.41 29.20
N ASN A 619 2.33 -1.04 29.46
CA ASN A 619 2.84 -1.27 30.80
C ASN A 619 4.14 -0.51 31.06
N ALA A 620 4.59 -0.54 32.32
CA ALA A 620 5.71 0.24 32.77
C ALA A 620 7.02 -0.19 32.11
N SER A 621 7.37 -1.48 32.19
CA SER A 621 8.62 -2.02 31.61
C SER A 621 8.80 -1.70 30.13
N TYR A 622 7.76 -1.85 29.31
CA TYR A 622 7.83 -1.60 27.88
C TYR A 622 8.15 -0.14 27.58
N THR A 623 7.41 0.78 28.22
CA THR A 623 7.59 2.23 28.08
C THR A 623 8.99 2.65 28.53
N GLU A 624 9.47 2.00 29.59
CA GLU A 624 10.72 2.31 30.24
C GLU A 624 11.95 1.85 29.43
N LEU A 625 11.92 0.62 28.93
CA LEU A 625 12.93 0.04 28.05
C LEU A 625 13.10 0.85 26.77
N TRP A 626 11.97 1.30 26.20
CA TRP A 626 11.95 2.18 25.05
C TRP A 626 12.56 3.57 25.37
N ARG A 627 11.99 4.31 26.32
CA ARG A 627 12.40 5.72 26.55
C ARG A 627 13.85 5.83 27.01
N LYS A 628 14.36 4.83 27.73
CA LYS A 628 15.76 4.77 28.19
C LYS A 628 16.71 4.20 27.14
N LYS A 629 16.23 3.90 25.94
CA LYS A 629 17.02 3.37 24.81
C LYS A 629 17.80 2.11 25.21
N MET A 630 17.15 1.21 25.97
CA MET A 630 17.72 -0.07 26.39
C MET A 630 17.69 -1.10 25.26
N ILE A 631 16.77 -0.91 24.31
CA ILE A 631 16.63 -1.71 23.09
C ILE A 631 17.00 -0.87 21.87
N LYS A 632 17.42 -1.53 20.79
CA LYS A 632 17.77 -0.93 19.51
C LYS A 632 16.85 -1.48 18.40
N ALA A 633 15.57 -1.18 18.49
CA ALA A 633 14.62 -1.42 17.41
C ALA A 633 14.87 -0.44 16.25
N ILE A 634 14.66 -0.86 15.01
CA ILE A 634 14.82 0.01 13.83
C ILE A 634 13.69 1.02 13.71
N GLY A 635 12.50 0.64 14.18
CA GLY A 635 11.32 1.47 14.14
C GLY A 635 10.70 1.56 12.75
N ALA A 636 10.10 2.72 12.47
CA ALA A 636 9.84 3.15 11.10
C ALA A 636 11.17 3.21 10.32
N GLY A 637 12.26 3.69 10.91
CA GLY A 637 13.59 3.64 10.29
C GLY A 637 13.67 4.30 8.89
N PRO A 638 14.78 4.12 8.17
CA PRO A 638 14.94 4.62 6.81
C PRO A 638 14.31 3.67 5.76
N ALA A 639 14.10 4.15 4.53
CA ALA A 639 13.60 3.35 3.40
C ALA A 639 14.54 2.19 3.02
N GLN A 640 15.85 2.44 3.07
CA GLN A 640 16.88 1.53 2.58
C GLN A 640 17.03 0.31 3.46
N ILE A 641 17.35 -0.85 2.88
CA ILE A 641 17.84 -2.00 3.65
C ILE A 641 19.06 -1.59 4.48
N GLN A 642 19.19 -2.17 5.66
CA GLN A 642 20.29 -1.87 6.57
C GLN A 642 21.31 -3.01 6.54
N GLN A 643 22.58 -2.69 6.80
CA GLN A 643 23.62 -3.71 6.92
C GLN A 643 23.29 -4.70 8.04
N ALA A 644 23.68 -5.96 7.85
CA ALA A 644 23.55 -7.00 8.87
C ALA A 644 24.13 -6.54 10.22
N TYR A 645 23.57 -7.03 11.32
CA TYR A 645 23.91 -6.68 12.71
C TYR A 645 23.72 -5.21 13.11
N SER A 646 23.21 -4.32 12.25
CA SER A 646 23.14 -2.88 12.55
C SER A 646 22.03 -2.46 13.54
N TRP A 647 21.09 -3.35 13.84
CA TRP A 647 20.00 -3.13 14.78
C TRP A 647 19.53 -4.46 15.41
N GLY A 648 18.52 -4.41 16.26
CA GLY A 648 17.93 -5.58 16.90
C GLY A 648 18.67 -6.00 18.18
N SER A 649 18.57 -7.29 18.49
CA SER A 649 19.06 -7.89 19.72
C SER A 649 20.57 -7.77 19.89
N HIS A 650 21.38 -7.94 18.83
CA HIS A 650 22.83 -7.74 18.89
C HIS A 650 23.25 -6.33 19.35
N GLN A 651 22.49 -5.31 18.94
CA GLN A 651 22.79 -3.90 19.24
C GLN A 651 22.10 -3.38 20.50
N SER A 652 21.30 -4.21 21.16
CA SER A 652 20.50 -3.79 22.30
C SER A 652 21.30 -3.88 23.61
N LYS A 653 21.38 -2.76 24.34
CA LYS A 653 22.07 -2.68 25.64
C LYS A 653 21.54 -3.70 26.65
N LEU A 654 20.22 -3.92 26.66
CA LEU A 654 19.58 -4.92 27.51
C LEU A 654 20.19 -6.31 27.30
N VAL A 655 20.29 -6.75 26.04
CA VAL A 655 20.80 -8.06 25.66
C VAL A 655 22.28 -8.18 26.02
N GLN A 656 23.08 -7.13 25.78
CA GLN A 656 24.50 -7.11 26.14
C GLN A 656 24.71 -7.26 27.66
N VAL A 657 23.91 -6.57 28.48
CA VAL A 657 23.98 -6.69 29.94
C VAL A 657 23.62 -8.10 30.40
N ILE A 658 22.55 -8.69 29.85
CA ILE A 658 22.13 -10.05 30.21
C ILE A 658 23.23 -11.06 29.83
N ARG A 659 23.79 -10.97 28.63
CA ARG A 659 24.82 -11.91 28.14
C ARG A 659 26.16 -11.79 28.86
N LYS A 660 26.54 -10.59 29.32
CA LYS A 660 27.73 -10.39 30.17
C LYS A 660 27.56 -10.94 31.58
N GLY A 661 26.33 -11.30 31.97
CA GLY A 661 25.97 -11.69 33.32
C GLY A 661 25.54 -10.47 34.15
N HIS A 662 24.45 -10.64 34.91
CA HIS A 662 23.91 -9.58 35.78
C HIS A 662 23.44 -10.16 37.12
N ASN A 663 24.16 -9.86 38.20
CA ASN A 663 23.80 -10.26 39.58
C ASN A 663 23.40 -11.74 39.74
N LYS A 664 24.16 -12.65 39.11
CA LYS A 664 23.93 -14.11 39.13
C LYS A 664 22.59 -14.57 38.53
N VAL A 665 21.85 -13.71 37.83
CA VAL A 665 20.65 -14.11 37.08
C VAL A 665 21.05 -15.04 35.93
N LYS A 666 20.37 -16.19 35.82
CA LYS A 666 20.50 -17.14 34.72
C LYS A 666 19.14 -17.31 34.04
N LEU A 667 19.08 -17.00 32.75
CA LEU A 667 17.88 -17.22 31.95
C LEU A 667 17.93 -18.61 31.32
N SER A 668 16.77 -19.25 31.17
CA SER A 668 16.65 -20.40 30.28
C SER A 668 16.80 -19.96 28.82
N LYS A 669 16.98 -20.92 27.89
CA LYS A 669 16.99 -20.65 26.45
C LYS A 669 15.70 -19.95 26.01
N GLU A 670 14.54 -20.45 26.44
CA GLU A 670 13.24 -19.86 26.12
C GLU A 670 13.10 -18.43 26.67
N ASP A 671 13.49 -18.21 27.93
CA ASP A 671 13.42 -16.88 28.56
C ASP A 671 14.28 -15.86 27.79
N MET A 672 15.46 -16.27 27.31
CA MET A 672 16.32 -15.43 26.47
C MET A 672 15.73 -15.21 25.08
N ASP A 673 15.25 -16.27 24.42
CA ASP A 673 14.65 -16.23 23.09
C ASP A 673 13.45 -15.28 23.02
N ARG A 674 12.63 -15.25 24.07
CA ARG A 674 11.49 -14.32 24.21
C ARG A 674 11.93 -12.85 24.16
N ILE A 675 13.00 -12.51 24.87
CA ILE A 675 13.54 -11.15 24.89
C ILE A 675 14.15 -10.77 23.54
N VAL A 676 15.02 -11.62 22.98
CA VAL A 676 15.71 -11.29 21.71
C VAL A 676 14.74 -11.26 20.54
N THR A 677 13.80 -12.21 20.46
CA THR A 677 12.79 -12.25 19.41
C THR A 677 11.93 -11.01 19.44
N TRP A 678 11.45 -10.59 20.62
CA TRP A 678 10.66 -9.36 20.77
C TRP A 678 11.37 -8.12 20.21
N ILE A 679 12.66 -7.96 20.54
CA ILE A 679 13.48 -6.86 20.03
C ILE A 679 13.63 -6.96 18.51
N ASP A 680 13.92 -8.15 18.01
CA ASP A 680 14.18 -8.41 16.59
C ASP A 680 12.96 -8.23 15.70
N ILE A 681 11.75 -8.51 16.20
CA ILE A 681 10.48 -8.22 15.48
C ILE A 681 10.01 -6.77 15.69
N ASN A 682 10.96 -5.86 15.93
CA ASN A 682 10.75 -4.42 16.04
C ASN A 682 9.95 -3.96 17.28
N ALA A 683 10.10 -4.69 18.39
CA ALA A 683 9.59 -4.33 19.71
C ALA A 683 8.08 -4.05 19.76
N VAL A 684 7.26 -4.88 19.11
CA VAL A 684 5.80 -4.76 19.15
C VAL A 684 5.22 -5.00 20.55
N TYR A 685 4.05 -4.41 20.84
CA TYR A 685 3.38 -4.51 22.15
C TYR A 685 2.01 -5.18 22.07
N TYR A 686 1.04 -4.52 21.41
CA TYR A 686 -0.35 -4.98 21.39
C TYR A 686 -0.59 -6.09 20.36
N PRO A 687 -1.38 -7.13 20.70
CA PRO A 687 -1.71 -8.20 19.77
C PRO A 687 -2.88 -7.87 18.83
N SER A 688 -3.53 -6.71 18.98
CA SER A 688 -4.69 -6.36 18.15
C SER A 688 -4.88 -4.85 18.01
N TYR A 689 -5.36 -4.42 16.84
CA TYR A 689 -5.84 -3.07 16.58
C TYR A 689 -7.23 -2.80 17.18
N ALA A 690 -7.96 -3.84 17.59
CA ALA A 690 -9.27 -3.67 18.20
C ALA A 690 -9.15 -2.91 19.54
N SER A 691 -10.18 -2.15 19.87
CA SER A 691 -10.20 -1.32 21.07
C SER A 691 -11.40 -1.64 21.95
N ALA A 692 -11.15 -1.73 23.25
CA ALA A 692 -12.19 -1.66 24.27
C ALA A 692 -12.63 -0.20 24.52
N TYR A 693 -11.77 0.77 24.24
CA TYR A 693 -12.00 2.18 24.59
C TYR A 693 -11.92 3.10 23.37
N PRO A 694 -12.79 2.93 22.35
CA PRO A 694 -12.63 3.57 21.04
C PRO A 694 -12.67 5.10 21.06
N LYS A 695 -13.24 5.68 22.13
CA LYS A 695 -13.36 7.14 22.34
C LYS A 695 -12.29 7.71 23.29
N ASN A 696 -11.59 6.86 24.04
CA ASN A 696 -10.61 7.32 25.02
C ASN A 696 -9.26 7.58 24.35
N ALA A 697 -8.37 8.28 25.06
CA ALA A 697 -7.07 8.64 24.55
C ALA A 697 -6.35 7.44 23.89
N THR A 698 -5.95 7.63 22.63
CA THR A 698 -5.23 6.66 21.79
C THR A 698 -5.98 5.35 21.48
N GLY A 699 -7.26 5.26 21.87
CA GLY A 699 -8.03 4.02 21.81
C GLY A 699 -7.63 3.00 22.89
N ARG A 700 -6.85 3.37 23.91
CA ARG A 700 -6.29 2.44 24.90
C ARG A 700 -6.54 2.82 26.35
N SER A 701 -6.71 4.11 26.66
CA SER A 701 -6.84 4.54 28.05
C SER A 701 -8.10 4.00 28.72
N PRO A 702 -8.02 3.40 29.93
CA PRO A 702 -9.21 3.11 30.72
C PRO A 702 -9.84 4.38 31.33
N LEU A 703 -9.08 5.48 31.39
CA LEU A 703 -9.56 6.78 31.81
C LEU A 703 -10.09 7.57 30.60
N ASP A 704 -11.21 8.27 30.79
CA ASP A 704 -11.74 9.19 29.77
C ASP A 704 -10.93 10.50 29.69
N GLY A 705 -11.30 11.37 28.74
CA GLY A 705 -10.62 12.64 28.55
C GLY A 705 -10.71 13.60 29.74
N LYS A 706 -11.83 13.58 30.49
CA LYS A 706 -12.03 14.44 31.66
C LYS A 706 -11.16 13.99 32.82
N GLN A 707 -11.15 12.69 33.12
CA GLN A 707 -10.32 12.07 34.14
C GLN A 707 -8.83 12.29 33.85
N MET A 708 -8.39 12.05 32.61
CA MET A 708 -6.99 12.27 32.21
C MET A 708 -6.58 13.74 32.35
N SER A 709 -7.43 14.68 31.93
CA SER A 709 -7.17 16.12 32.07
C SER A 709 -7.12 16.52 33.54
N ARG A 710 -8.05 16.04 34.37
CA ARG A 710 -8.08 16.33 35.80
C ARG A 710 -6.87 15.77 36.52
N LEU A 711 -6.49 14.53 36.24
CA LEU A 711 -5.29 13.91 36.80
C LEU A 711 -4.03 14.69 36.43
N SER A 712 -3.95 15.18 35.18
CA SER A 712 -2.84 16.02 34.72
C SER A 712 -2.78 17.35 35.49
N LYS A 713 -3.93 17.98 35.76
CA LYS A 713 -3.99 19.23 36.55
C LYS A 713 -3.58 19.04 38.00
N LEU A 714 -4.02 17.95 38.65
CA LEU A 714 -3.67 17.65 40.05
C LEU A 714 -2.17 17.34 40.20
N THR A 715 -1.66 16.50 39.31
CA THR A 715 -0.29 15.95 39.43
C THR A 715 0.75 16.81 38.72
N GLY A 716 0.38 17.55 37.67
CA GLY A 716 1.33 18.18 36.75
C GLY A 716 1.97 17.19 35.77
N ALA A 717 1.61 15.91 35.82
CA ALA A 717 2.14 14.90 34.93
C ALA A 717 1.55 15.01 33.52
N ARG A 718 2.37 14.67 32.51
CA ARG A 718 1.93 14.53 31.12
C ARG A 718 1.82 13.05 30.79
N PHE A 719 0.62 12.60 30.45
CA PHE A 719 0.36 11.19 30.15
C PHE A 719 0.47 10.87 28.66
N VAL A 720 -0.12 11.71 27.80
CA VAL A 720 0.00 11.56 26.35
C VAL A 720 1.34 12.15 25.92
N GLY A 721 2.21 11.31 25.38
CA GLY A 721 3.50 11.71 24.82
C GLY A 721 3.55 11.52 23.31
N SER A 722 4.61 12.04 22.70
CA SER A 722 5.03 11.68 21.34
C SER A 722 6.25 10.77 21.42
N HIS A 723 6.65 10.16 20.32
CA HIS A 723 7.88 9.37 20.27
C HIS A 723 9.13 10.17 20.66
N GLY A 724 9.15 11.49 20.41
CA GLY A 724 10.25 12.35 20.85
C GLY A 724 10.20 12.74 22.34
N GLY A 725 9.06 12.58 23.01
CA GLY A 725 8.85 13.09 24.36
C GLY A 725 7.77 12.33 25.13
N ASN A 726 8.21 11.49 26.07
CA ASN A 726 7.35 10.75 26.98
C ASN A 726 7.92 10.80 28.41
N ALA A 727 7.07 11.12 29.40
CA ALA A 727 7.46 11.27 30.80
C ALA A 727 7.72 9.93 31.54
N GLY A 728 7.60 8.80 30.86
CA GLY A 728 7.65 7.46 31.44
C GLY A 728 6.31 6.99 32.01
N PRO A 729 6.33 5.87 32.76
CA PRO A 729 5.14 5.27 33.35
C PRO A 729 4.66 6.07 34.56
N GLN A 730 3.93 7.16 34.30
CA GLN A 730 3.46 8.09 35.34
C GLN A 730 2.35 7.51 36.23
N VAL A 731 1.67 6.46 35.79
CA VAL A 731 0.58 5.79 36.52
C VAL A 731 0.83 4.29 36.54
N SER A 732 0.55 3.66 37.69
CA SER A 732 0.31 2.22 37.81
C SER A 732 -1.16 1.99 38.17
N PHE A 733 -1.89 1.28 37.31
CA PHE A 733 -3.25 0.84 37.63
C PHE A 733 -3.26 -0.42 38.49
N ASP A 734 -2.23 -1.26 38.42
CA ASP A 734 -2.13 -2.46 39.27
C ASP A 734 -1.94 -2.06 40.75
N ARG A 735 -1.12 -1.04 40.99
CA ARG A 735 -0.77 -0.49 42.31
C ARG A 735 -0.90 1.05 42.32
N PRO A 736 -2.14 1.58 42.41
CA PRO A 736 -2.44 3.02 42.31
C PRO A 736 -1.55 3.92 43.17
N GLU A 737 -1.30 3.53 44.41
CA GLU A 737 -0.53 4.28 45.41
C GLU A 737 0.96 4.40 45.05
N MET A 738 1.47 3.52 44.18
CA MET A 738 2.85 3.54 43.69
C MET A 738 3.03 4.39 42.43
N SER A 739 1.97 5.01 41.92
CA SER A 739 2.01 5.83 40.72
C SER A 739 3.01 6.98 40.83
N PRO A 740 4.02 7.09 39.95
CA PRO A 740 5.02 8.15 40.03
C PRO A 740 4.46 9.58 40.01
N CYS A 741 3.32 9.81 39.35
CA CYS A 741 2.67 11.13 39.33
C CYS A 741 2.19 11.59 40.73
N LEU A 742 2.05 10.67 41.69
CA LEU A 742 1.68 10.97 43.08
C LEU A 742 2.88 11.33 43.95
N ALA A 743 4.11 11.08 43.51
CA ALA A 743 5.32 11.24 44.34
C ALA A 743 5.57 12.69 44.81
N LYS A 744 4.97 13.69 44.14
CA LYS A 744 5.04 15.10 44.56
C LYS A 744 4.29 15.41 45.86
N PHE A 745 3.31 14.58 46.23
CA PHE A 745 2.47 14.82 47.40
C PHE A 745 3.16 14.24 48.63
N LYS A 746 3.73 15.11 49.47
CA LYS A 746 4.35 14.69 50.75
C LYS A 746 3.31 14.26 51.79
N ASN A 747 2.13 14.90 51.77
CA ASN A 747 1.02 14.60 52.67
C ASN A 747 -0.05 13.78 51.94
N LYS A 748 -0.22 12.51 52.33
CA LYS A 748 -1.26 11.62 51.76
C LYS A 748 -2.69 12.00 52.17
N ASN A 749 -2.85 12.90 53.14
CA ASN A 749 -4.15 13.46 53.50
C ASN A 749 -4.55 14.66 52.64
N ASP A 750 -3.67 15.18 51.77
CA ASP A 750 -3.99 16.25 50.83
C ASP A 750 -5.22 15.86 49.97
N PRO A 751 -6.29 16.68 49.93
CA PRO A 751 -7.46 16.41 49.09
C PRO A 751 -7.11 16.14 47.63
N LYS A 752 -6.09 16.83 47.08
CA LYS A 752 -5.62 16.63 45.71
C LYS A 752 -4.96 15.26 45.50
N TYR A 753 -4.24 14.76 46.51
CA TYR A 753 -3.68 13.41 46.48
C TYR A 753 -4.81 12.38 46.47
N LYS A 754 -5.79 12.51 47.38
CA LYS A 754 -6.94 11.59 47.47
C LYS A 754 -7.73 11.56 46.17
N GLU A 755 -7.98 12.72 45.56
CA GLU A 755 -8.67 12.81 44.28
C GLU A 755 -7.86 12.19 43.14
N ALA A 756 -6.56 12.47 43.05
CA ALA A 756 -5.70 11.89 42.02
C ALA A 756 -5.63 10.36 42.14
N LEU A 757 -5.48 9.86 43.37
CA LEU A 757 -5.48 8.43 43.67
C LEU A 757 -6.81 7.78 43.30
N ALA A 758 -7.95 8.40 43.65
CA ALA A 758 -9.28 7.92 43.28
C ALA A 758 -9.48 7.82 41.76
N ILE A 759 -8.97 8.78 40.98
CA ILE A 759 -8.99 8.70 39.51
C ILE A 759 -8.19 7.49 39.01
N ILE A 760 -7.03 7.22 39.61
CA ILE A 760 -6.20 6.06 39.24
C ILE A 760 -6.89 4.75 39.64
N GLN A 761 -7.49 4.66 40.82
CA GLN A 761 -8.32 3.52 41.23
C GLN A 761 -9.48 3.29 40.25
N ALA A 762 -10.17 4.34 39.80
CA ALA A 762 -11.23 4.20 38.81
C ALA A 762 -10.71 3.59 37.49
N GLY A 763 -9.49 3.93 37.08
CA GLY A 763 -8.83 3.29 35.94
C GLY A 763 -8.51 1.81 36.17
N LYS A 764 -8.08 1.44 37.38
CA LYS A 764 -7.88 0.04 37.80
C LYS A 764 -9.18 -0.75 37.69
N ASP A 765 -10.26 -0.22 38.26
CA ASP A 765 -11.57 -0.87 38.26
C ASP A 765 -12.13 -1.01 36.85
N MET A 766 -11.92 0.00 36.02
CA MET A 766 -12.29 -0.02 34.60
C MET A 766 -11.51 -1.07 33.79
N LEU A 767 -10.21 -1.28 34.07
CA LEU A 767 -9.45 -2.36 33.43
C LEU A 767 -9.91 -3.74 33.90
N LYS A 768 -10.36 -3.87 35.16
CA LYS A 768 -10.90 -5.12 35.70
C LYS A 768 -12.23 -5.48 35.05
N SER A 769 -13.14 -4.51 34.88
CA SER A 769 -14.46 -4.75 34.28
C SER A 769 -14.42 -4.79 32.75
N ARG A 770 -13.50 -4.06 32.13
CA ARG A 770 -13.36 -3.95 30.67
C ARG A 770 -11.89 -4.07 30.25
N PRO A 771 -11.34 -5.28 30.17
CA PRO A 771 -9.93 -5.49 29.85
C PRO A 771 -9.50 -4.84 28.53
N ARG A 772 -8.23 -4.41 28.43
CA ARG A 772 -7.61 -3.95 27.18
C ARG A 772 -7.14 -5.12 26.32
N ALA A 773 -6.80 -4.84 25.06
CA ALA A 773 -6.32 -5.84 24.10
C ALA A 773 -5.03 -6.56 24.51
N ASP A 774 -4.27 -6.04 25.48
CA ASP A 774 -3.09 -6.69 26.08
C ASP A 774 -3.44 -7.59 27.28
N MET A 775 -4.72 -7.74 27.62
CA MET A 775 -5.18 -8.45 28.82
C MET A 775 -6.08 -9.66 28.49
N PRO A 776 -6.07 -10.72 29.32
CA PRO A 776 -7.06 -11.78 29.26
C PRO A 776 -8.49 -11.24 29.40
N GLY A 777 -9.45 -11.89 28.73
CA GLY A 777 -10.86 -11.48 28.77
C GLY A 777 -11.21 -10.23 27.96
N PHE A 778 -10.27 -9.70 27.15
CA PHE A 778 -10.53 -8.60 26.22
C PHE A 778 -11.73 -8.85 25.32
N GLN A 779 -12.60 -7.86 25.21
CA GLN A 779 -13.68 -7.83 24.22
C GLN A 779 -13.60 -6.56 23.37
N PRO A 780 -13.59 -6.68 22.03
CA PRO A 780 -13.67 -5.52 21.13
C PRO A 780 -14.96 -4.72 21.35
N CYS A 781 -14.88 -3.41 21.16
CA CYS A 781 -16.08 -2.58 21.10
C CYS A 781 -17.02 -3.03 19.95
N GLU A 782 -18.28 -2.62 20.02
CA GLU A 782 -19.30 -3.00 19.04
C GLU A 782 -18.91 -2.71 17.58
N VAL A 783 -18.31 -1.55 17.32
CA VAL A 783 -17.88 -1.16 15.97
C VAL A 783 -16.82 -2.13 15.44
N ASP A 784 -15.86 -2.53 16.26
CA ASP A 784 -14.82 -3.47 15.87
C ASP A 784 -15.37 -4.90 15.69
N ARG A 785 -16.36 -5.31 16.49
CA ARG A 785 -17.08 -6.58 16.27
C ARG A 785 -17.76 -6.62 14.89
N ARG A 786 -18.46 -5.55 14.52
CA ARG A 786 -19.09 -5.42 13.18
C ARG A 786 -18.06 -5.43 12.04
N ARG A 787 -16.89 -4.83 12.24
CA ARG A 787 -15.78 -4.88 11.26
C ARG A 787 -15.23 -6.30 11.10
N GLU A 788 -15.06 -7.04 12.20
CA GLU A 788 -14.62 -8.43 12.14
C GLU A 788 -15.67 -9.33 11.48
N GLU A 789 -16.96 -9.15 11.77
CA GLU A 789 -18.06 -9.85 11.08
C GLU A 789 -18.00 -9.61 9.57
N LYS A 790 -17.79 -8.36 9.14
CA LYS A 790 -17.61 -8.02 7.72
C LYS A 790 -16.40 -8.73 7.11
N TYR A 791 -15.26 -8.74 7.81
CA TYR A 791 -14.06 -9.43 7.36
C TYR A 791 -14.29 -10.94 7.21
N LEU A 792 -14.87 -11.59 8.22
CA LEU A 792 -15.14 -13.03 8.22
C LEU A 792 -16.13 -13.42 7.11
N PHE A 793 -17.17 -12.63 6.91
CA PHE A 793 -18.12 -12.84 5.81
C PHE A 793 -17.42 -12.78 4.44
N ARG A 794 -16.59 -11.75 4.18
CA ARG A 794 -15.85 -11.66 2.91
C ARG A 794 -14.84 -12.79 2.73
N ARG A 795 -14.22 -13.25 3.81
CA ARG A 795 -13.34 -14.41 3.78
C ARG A 795 -14.09 -15.70 3.41
N GLN A 796 -15.33 -15.88 3.88
CA GLN A 796 -16.16 -17.02 3.47
C GLN A 796 -16.50 -16.98 1.98
N GLU A 797 -16.84 -15.79 1.45
CA GLU A 797 -17.09 -15.60 0.02
C GLU A 797 -15.84 -15.91 -0.83
N GLU A 798 -14.65 -15.49 -0.39
CA GLU A 798 -13.38 -15.85 -1.05
C GLU A 798 -13.19 -17.37 -1.10
N MET A 799 -13.43 -18.07 0.03
CA MET A 799 -13.31 -19.53 0.08
C MET A 799 -14.34 -20.24 -0.81
N ARG A 800 -15.55 -19.69 -0.92
CA ARG A 800 -16.60 -20.18 -1.83
C ARG A 800 -16.15 -20.08 -3.29
N ASN A 801 -15.61 -18.93 -3.69
CA ASN A 801 -15.16 -18.72 -5.06
C ASN A 801 -13.98 -19.62 -5.42
N ARG A 802 -13.00 -19.76 -4.53
CA ARG A 802 -11.87 -20.68 -4.74
C ARG A 802 -12.30 -22.15 -4.80
N LYS A 803 -13.32 -22.53 -4.02
CA LYS A 803 -13.93 -23.86 -4.11
C LYS A 803 -14.54 -24.09 -5.50
N ALA A 804 -15.32 -23.13 -6.01
CA ALA A 804 -15.93 -23.23 -7.33
C ALA A 804 -14.87 -23.39 -8.43
N ILE A 805 -13.80 -22.59 -8.40
CA ILE A 805 -12.69 -22.70 -9.36
C ILE A 805 -12.07 -24.10 -9.33
N ARG A 806 -11.78 -24.64 -8.13
CA ARG A 806 -11.21 -25.98 -7.97
C ARG A 806 -12.12 -27.09 -8.52
N GLU A 807 -13.44 -26.87 -8.48
CA GLU A 807 -14.46 -27.81 -8.95
C GLU A 807 -14.86 -27.59 -10.42
N GLY A 808 -14.22 -26.64 -11.12
CA GLY A 808 -14.56 -26.31 -12.51
C GLY A 808 -15.93 -25.62 -12.67
N LEU A 809 -16.44 -25.03 -11.59
CA LEU A 809 -17.75 -24.37 -11.53
C LEU A 809 -17.61 -22.84 -11.63
N LYS A 810 -18.72 -22.16 -11.95
CA LYS A 810 -18.82 -20.70 -11.90
C LYS A 810 -19.53 -20.24 -10.64
N ALA A 811 -18.83 -19.46 -9.83
CA ALA A 811 -19.40 -18.73 -8.70
C ALA A 811 -19.58 -17.26 -9.05
N TYR A 812 -20.81 -16.82 -9.26
CA TYR A 812 -21.13 -15.41 -9.39
C TYR A 812 -21.28 -14.75 -8.01
N GLU A 813 -20.98 -13.46 -7.96
CA GLU A 813 -21.25 -12.65 -6.78
C GLU A 813 -22.76 -12.42 -6.61
N ARG A 814 -23.25 -12.60 -5.39
CA ARG A 814 -24.65 -12.34 -5.05
C ARG A 814 -24.81 -10.86 -4.68
N PRO A 815 -25.87 -10.17 -5.15
CA PRO A 815 -26.13 -8.77 -4.80
C PRO A 815 -26.34 -8.51 -3.29
N GLU A 816 -26.71 -9.53 -2.53
CA GLU A 816 -26.97 -9.44 -1.09
C GLU A 816 -25.84 -10.06 -0.26
N SER A 817 -25.33 -9.34 0.76
CA SER A 817 -25.32 -9.76 2.19
C SER A 817 -24.28 -9.04 3.09
N ILE A 818 -24.77 -8.50 4.21
CA ILE A 818 -24.51 -8.83 5.64
C ILE A 818 -25.83 -8.40 6.34
N GLY A 819 -26.50 -9.28 7.09
CA GLY A 819 -27.53 -8.88 8.07
C GLY A 819 -28.96 -8.55 7.59
N GLU A 820 -29.39 -8.89 6.38
CA GLU A 820 -30.81 -8.72 5.97
C GLU A 820 -31.71 -9.95 6.22
N LYS A 821 -31.16 -11.09 6.63
CA LYS A 821 -31.93 -12.34 6.78
C LYS A 821 -32.49 -12.66 8.16
N ASP A 822 -32.15 -11.93 9.23
CA ASP A 822 -32.62 -12.29 10.60
C ASP A 822 -33.56 -11.30 11.30
N ASN A 823 -33.97 -10.20 10.65
CA ASN A 823 -34.88 -9.21 11.26
C ASN A 823 -36.30 -9.16 10.66
N LYS A 824 -36.69 -10.12 9.81
CA LYS A 824 -38.04 -10.17 9.20
C LYS A 824 -38.80 -11.48 9.38
N LYS A 825 -38.29 -12.44 10.16
CA LYS A 825 -39.03 -13.66 10.52
C LYS A 825 -38.94 -13.89 12.02
N ASN A 826 -39.73 -13.15 12.80
CA ASN A 826 -40.19 -13.60 14.13
C ASN A 826 -41.35 -12.77 14.71
N ASP A 827 -42.10 -12.01 13.89
CA ASP A 827 -43.17 -11.13 14.42
C ASP A 827 -44.53 -11.33 13.76
N LYS A 828 -44.80 -12.52 13.18
CA LYS A 828 -46.14 -12.89 12.68
C LYS A 828 -46.38 -14.40 12.69
N SER A 829 -46.59 -14.98 13.87
CA SER A 829 -47.39 -16.21 14.02
C SER A 829 -47.71 -16.47 15.50
N ALA A 830 -48.55 -15.63 16.10
CA ALA A 830 -49.21 -15.95 17.36
C ALA A 830 -50.51 -15.13 17.52
N VAL A 831 -51.40 -15.15 16.52
CA VAL A 831 -52.83 -14.83 16.72
C VAL A 831 -53.68 -15.63 15.71
N SER A 832 -54.66 -16.35 16.25
CA SER A 832 -55.81 -17.03 15.61
C SER A 832 -55.56 -18.35 14.84
N ALA A 833 -55.95 -19.48 15.44
CA ALA A 833 -57.21 -20.17 15.13
C ALA A 833 -57.33 -21.49 15.93
N ARG A 834 -58.38 -21.55 16.76
CA ARG A 834 -58.92 -22.67 17.55
C ARG A 834 -58.14 -23.18 18.75
#